data_AF-A0AAE0TCE6-F1
#
_entry.id   AF-A0AAE0TCE6-F1
#
_cell.length_a   1.000
_cell.length_b   1.000
_cell.length_c   1.000
_cell.angle_alpha   90.00
_cell.angle_beta   90.00
_cell.angle_gamma   90.00
#
_symmetry.space_group_name_H-M   'P 1'
#
loop_
_entity.id
_entity.type
_entity.pdbx_description
1 polymer ?
#
loop_
_entity_poly.entity_id
_entity_poly.type
_entity_poly.pdbx_seq_one_letter_code
_entity_poly.pdbx_strand_id
1 'polypeptide(L)'
;MNFRICLILVLLLGFVYQTYNHDTLVTEDLSKLHKEFRKLQFVLESILTDSSPLTDIVAFPATIAIRKDASIKVYGSRVDESPGYNVSDTCLNHTAILTEALMRKEEWAIRFFDAIGKIGSGIRDGNLIWPGSYDECINIQPIVNTKAGPIYPYKGQYCMASIPLPYSQSVTVGICLPETCNDDDAAALVKRALSMLPLNGTANINPTVQCQERDREFDGRAKVVTIIASIIAAIIILGTAYDVITRLFESFSTDTKMAQFNESLPITKDTYNNGNDYENSDVNDKTPLLSKTKYAEYESVDKYNTVQRQANVGIVVQILLAFSIYSNAVKILSTKQAAGSLSAVNGIRCISMFWVILGHTYVFGLGFVSNIGSFLPNMLNRITFQAIDNATVAVDSFFLLSGLLLAFLTFRELRKAGGIEEFSWRMFYFHRFWRLTPPYMLLMMVYIPTIKYWSDGPFWPKDGFEIDYCKDSWWRNLLYINNFVDINKMCMPWSWYLANDMQFFVVSPILLIALYKSPFIGVIVSGVFLTATFITSGVIASVNNLKANVFAQTGNDWYMQLYIRPYCRMGPYIVGILTGYILFKTDCKVKLSRILNLVGWLIATGVALAVLYGLYNPNNEHTMSTRVSALYLSTARTAWCMALAWVIFSCATGNGGFINTLLSWNAYVPLGRLTYCAYLIHPIVMYLYYYSLRTTIVFNDLNISYLFVSHLVFAYAAAFILSLVFESPMMGLEKVLFKRDRRS
;
A
#
# COMPACT_ATOMS: atom_id res chain seq x y z
N MET A 1 -32.41 19.71 15.41
CA MET A 1 -33.10 20.15 14.19
C MET A 1 -32.66 21.56 13.74
N ASN A 2 -32.49 22.53 14.65
CA ASN A 2 -32.12 23.93 14.30
C ASN A 2 -30.63 24.19 13.98
N PHE A 3 -29.72 23.26 14.27
CA PHE A 3 -28.29 23.35 13.90
C PHE A 3 -28.06 23.29 12.38
N ARG A 4 -28.97 22.62 11.65
CA ARG A 4 -28.85 22.35 10.21
C ARG A 4 -29.16 23.56 9.32
N ILE A 5 -30.00 24.49 9.81
CA ILE A 5 -30.36 25.72 9.10
C ILE A 5 -29.39 26.86 9.45
N CYS A 6 -28.81 26.84 10.65
CA CYS A 6 -27.93 27.89 11.16
C CYS A 6 -26.58 27.97 10.45
N LEU A 7 -25.95 26.83 10.14
CA LEU A 7 -24.65 26.86 9.47
C LEU A 7 -24.76 27.14 7.96
N ILE A 8 -25.87 26.70 7.36
CA ILE A 8 -26.28 27.09 6.00
C ILE A 8 -26.43 28.62 5.94
N LEU A 9 -27.10 29.23 6.92
CA LEU A 9 -27.22 30.70 7.03
C LEU A 9 -25.91 31.40 7.38
N VAL A 10 -24.98 30.80 8.12
CA VAL A 10 -23.69 31.44 8.46
C VAL A 10 -22.74 31.49 7.25
N LEU A 11 -22.70 30.43 6.43
CA LEU A 11 -21.95 30.43 5.17
C LEU A 11 -22.62 31.29 4.08
N LEU A 12 -23.96 31.37 4.08
CA LEU A 12 -24.72 32.23 3.17
C LEU A 12 -24.71 33.72 3.60
N LEU A 13 -24.80 34.02 4.90
CA LEU A 13 -24.88 35.40 5.40
C LEU A 13 -23.51 36.07 5.50
N GLY A 14 -22.38 35.37 5.58
CA GLY A 14 -21.08 36.02 5.39
C GLY A 14 -20.98 36.71 4.01
N PHE A 15 -21.52 36.05 2.98
CA PHE A 15 -21.61 36.60 1.62
C PHE A 15 -22.71 37.68 1.48
N VAL A 16 -23.81 37.58 2.22
CA VAL A 16 -24.95 38.53 2.15
C VAL A 16 -24.82 39.72 3.13
N TYR A 17 -24.02 39.62 4.20
CA TYR A 17 -23.88 40.67 5.22
C TYR A 17 -23.30 41.97 4.66
N GLN A 18 -22.61 41.92 3.51
CA GLN A 18 -22.15 43.12 2.80
C GLN A 18 -23.22 43.76 1.90
N THR A 19 -24.36 43.09 1.66
CA THR A 19 -25.51 43.65 0.93
C THR A 19 -26.59 44.25 1.83
N TYR A 20 -26.58 43.93 3.13
CA TYR A 20 -27.52 44.49 4.10
C TYR A 20 -26.87 45.64 4.88
N ASN A 21 -26.66 46.75 4.17
CA ASN A 21 -26.53 48.07 4.80
C ASN A 21 -27.53 49.05 4.19
N HIS A 22 -28.78 48.61 4.06
CA HIS A 22 -29.90 49.49 3.75
C HIS A 22 -30.99 49.35 4.80
N ASP A 23 -31.23 50.48 5.46
CA ASP A 23 -32.35 50.78 6.35
C ASP A 23 -33.66 50.25 5.76
N THR A 24 -34.20 49.17 6.31
CA THR A 24 -35.62 48.98 6.66
C THR A 24 -35.91 47.50 6.96
N LEU A 25 -36.78 47.28 7.97
CA LEU A 25 -37.33 46.01 8.45
C LEU A 25 -36.51 45.27 9.52
N VAL A 26 -36.71 45.73 10.76
CA VAL A 26 -36.62 44.88 11.96
C VAL A 26 -37.77 43.87 11.89
N THR A 27 -37.50 42.65 11.47
CA THR A 27 -38.43 41.52 11.62
C THR A 27 -38.03 40.64 12.81
N GLU A 28 -39.04 40.03 13.40
CA GLU A 28 -39.00 39.10 14.55
C GLU A 28 -37.96 37.96 14.39
N ASP A 29 -37.58 37.66 13.15
CA ASP A 29 -36.57 36.68 12.75
C ASP A 29 -35.13 37.04 13.15
N LEU A 30 -34.78 38.34 13.24
CA LEU A 30 -33.44 38.76 13.68
C LEU A 30 -33.22 38.47 15.19
N SER A 31 -34.28 38.50 16.00
CA SER A 31 -34.19 38.17 17.44
C SER A 31 -34.03 36.66 17.67
N LYS A 32 -34.66 35.84 16.83
CA LYS A 32 -34.45 34.37 16.79
C LYS A 32 -33.03 34.05 16.31
N LEU A 33 -32.53 34.77 15.31
CA LEU A 33 -31.15 34.67 14.81
C LEU A 33 -30.12 34.96 15.91
N HIS A 34 -30.30 36.05 16.67
CA HIS A 34 -29.44 36.42 17.80
C HIS A 34 -29.47 35.39 18.95
N LYS A 35 -30.58 34.67 19.11
CA LYS A 35 -30.74 33.59 20.10
C LYS A 35 -30.06 32.29 19.65
N GLU A 36 -29.96 32.04 18.34
CA GLU A 36 -29.22 30.91 17.79
C GLU A 36 -27.70 31.18 17.72
N PHE A 37 -27.26 32.43 17.48
CA PHE A 37 -25.86 32.84 17.60
C PHE A 37 -25.30 32.54 19.00
N ARG A 38 -26.07 32.79 20.08
CA ARG A 38 -25.69 32.43 21.46
C ARG A 38 -25.57 30.92 21.70
N LYS A 39 -26.30 30.08 20.96
CA LYS A 39 -26.18 28.61 21.05
C LYS A 39 -24.94 28.11 20.30
N LEU A 40 -24.61 28.74 19.18
CA LEU A 40 -23.39 28.47 18.41
C LEU A 40 -22.13 28.82 19.24
N GLN A 41 -22.16 29.98 19.90
CA GLN A 41 -21.14 30.41 20.85
C GLN A 41 -21.00 29.40 22.00
N PHE A 42 -22.10 28.91 22.59
CA PHE A 42 -22.06 27.89 23.63
C PHE A 42 -21.48 26.54 23.17
N VAL A 43 -21.73 26.10 21.93
CA VAL A 43 -21.19 24.84 21.39
C VAL A 43 -19.70 24.98 21.04
N LEU A 44 -19.28 26.11 20.49
CA LEU A 44 -17.86 26.38 20.23
C LEU A 44 -17.09 26.65 21.53
N GLU A 45 -17.66 27.34 22.50
CA GLU A 45 -17.12 27.44 23.86
C GLU A 45 -17.04 26.05 24.50
N SER A 46 -18.05 25.18 24.37
CA SER A 46 -18.03 23.79 24.85
C SER A 46 -16.94 22.93 24.18
N ILE A 47 -16.61 23.18 22.92
CA ILE A 47 -15.52 22.49 22.21
C ILE A 47 -14.15 23.05 22.64
N LEU A 48 -14.08 24.34 23.01
CA LEU A 48 -12.85 25.03 23.39
C LEU A 48 -12.53 24.99 24.90
N THR A 49 -13.49 24.63 25.77
CA THR A 49 -13.36 24.76 27.24
C THR A 49 -13.32 23.45 28.03
N ASP A 50 -13.19 22.29 27.38
CA ASP A 50 -13.21 20.99 28.10
C ASP A 50 -11.87 20.65 28.82
N SER A 51 -11.27 21.65 29.48
CA SER A 51 -10.34 21.48 30.60
C SER A 51 -10.37 22.71 31.53
N SER A 52 -11.32 22.64 32.49
CA SER A 52 -11.63 23.41 33.73
C SER A 52 -10.68 24.49 34.33
N PRO A 53 -11.12 25.19 35.41
CA PRO A 53 -12.10 26.27 35.45
C PRO A 53 -11.43 27.61 35.79
N LEU A 54 -11.79 28.71 35.14
CA LEU A 54 -11.53 30.03 35.70
C LEU A 54 -12.64 31.01 35.32
N THR A 55 -13.22 31.51 36.40
CA THR A 55 -14.23 32.55 36.53
C THR A 55 -13.72 33.90 36.02
N ASP A 56 -14.70 34.65 35.52
CA ASP A 56 -14.81 36.11 35.49
C ASP A 56 -14.20 36.93 34.33
N ILE A 57 -14.99 37.99 34.05
CA ILE A 57 -14.72 39.26 33.34
C ILE A 57 -14.74 39.13 31.80
N VAL A 58 -15.58 39.81 31.00
CA VAL A 58 -15.94 41.24 30.99
C VAL A 58 -17.27 41.45 30.24
N ALA A 59 -18.17 42.25 30.82
CA ALA A 59 -19.35 42.82 30.15
C ALA A 59 -18.94 43.96 29.20
N PHE A 60 -19.56 44.09 28.01
CA PHE A 60 -19.43 45.29 27.18
C PHE A 60 -20.79 45.86 26.73
N PRO A 61 -20.91 47.21 26.60
CA PRO A 61 -22.17 47.95 26.61
C PRO A 61 -22.81 48.07 25.22
N ALA A 62 -24.13 48.25 25.24
CA ALA A 62 -24.96 48.54 24.09
C ALA A 62 -24.92 50.05 23.75
N THR A 63 -24.28 50.46 22.66
CA THR A 63 -24.70 51.58 21.78
C THR A 63 -23.71 51.77 20.62
N ILE A 64 -24.19 51.68 19.37
CA ILE A 64 -23.53 52.32 18.21
C ILE A 64 -24.61 53.09 17.43
N ALA A 65 -24.40 54.39 17.33
CA ALA A 65 -25.25 55.36 16.64
C ALA A 65 -25.09 55.26 15.12
N ILE A 66 -26.20 55.27 14.38
CA ILE A 66 -26.24 55.22 12.92
C ILE A 66 -26.29 56.65 12.36
N ARG A 67 -25.33 57.01 11.52
CA ARG A 67 -25.31 58.26 10.75
C ARG A 67 -25.92 57.99 9.37
N LYS A 68 -27.01 58.70 9.03
CA LYS A 68 -27.68 58.67 7.72
C LYS A 68 -26.94 59.54 6.71
N ASP A 69 -26.62 58.97 5.55
CA ASP A 69 -26.74 59.54 4.20
C ASP A 69 -25.68 58.96 3.25
N ALA A 70 -26.13 58.20 2.24
CA ALA A 70 -25.66 58.26 0.85
C ALA A 70 -26.34 57.18 -0.03
N SER A 71 -27.01 57.64 -1.08
CA SER A 71 -27.61 56.87 -2.17
C SER A 71 -26.57 56.27 -3.13
N ILE A 72 -26.71 55.01 -3.54
CA ILE A 72 -25.81 54.32 -4.48
C ILE A 72 -26.38 54.33 -5.91
N LYS A 73 -25.66 54.96 -6.84
CA LYS A 73 -25.70 54.69 -8.29
C LYS A 73 -24.57 53.73 -8.63
N VAL A 74 -24.90 52.62 -9.31
CA VAL A 74 -23.96 51.59 -9.75
C VAL A 74 -23.27 52.04 -11.04
N TYR A 75 -22.05 52.57 -10.92
CA TYR A 75 -20.99 52.54 -11.93
C TYR A 75 -19.66 52.74 -11.20
N GLY A 76 -18.85 51.69 -11.11
CA GLY A 76 -17.47 51.75 -10.61
C GLY A 76 -17.32 52.18 -9.14
N SER A 77 -17.53 51.26 -8.20
CA SER A 77 -17.07 51.45 -6.82
C SER A 77 -16.05 50.35 -6.52
N ARG A 78 -14.79 50.77 -6.33
CA ARG A 78 -13.73 49.94 -5.75
C ARG A 78 -14.27 49.26 -4.50
N VAL A 79 -14.17 47.94 -4.47
CA VAL A 79 -14.34 47.16 -3.23
C VAL A 79 -13.34 47.74 -2.23
N ASP A 80 -13.82 48.18 -1.07
CA ASP A 80 -12.99 48.71 0.00
C ASP A 80 -11.78 47.80 0.24
N GLU A 81 -10.59 48.39 0.17
CA GLU A 81 -9.30 47.80 0.55
C GLU A 81 -9.37 47.37 2.03
N SER A 82 -9.90 46.18 2.25
CA SER A 82 -9.80 45.49 3.52
C SER A 82 -8.35 44.98 3.64
N PRO A 83 -7.62 45.33 4.70
CA PRO A 83 -6.19 45.06 4.75
C PRO A 83 -5.94 43.56 4.81
N GLY A 84 -5.34 43.01 3.74
CA GLY A 84 -4.70 41.68 3.77
C GLY A 84 -5.27 40.58 2.87
N TYR A 85 -6.21 40.85 1.96
CA TYR A 85 -6.81 39.81 1.10
C TYR A 85 -6.71 40.19 -0.38
N ASN A 86 -5.74 39.62 -1.09
CA ASN A 86 -5.53 39.83 -2.52
C ASN A 86 -6.24 38.70 -3.30
N VAL A 87 -7.39 38.98 -3.89
CA VAL A 87 -8.14 38.04 -4.75
C VAL A 87 -8.16 38.63 -6.16
N SER A 88 -7.95 37.80 -7.18
CA SER A 88 -8.04 38.21 -8.58
C SER A 88 -9.39 38.88 -8.89
N ASP A 89 -9.35 40.03 -9.57
CA ASP A 89 -10.55 40.78 -9.97
C ASP A 89 -11.53 39.93 -10.79
N THR A 90 -11.02 38.99 -11.58
CA THR A 90 -11.84 38.06 -12.40
C THR A 90 -12.58 37.05 -11.53
N CYS A 91 -11.89 36.42 -10.57
CA CYS A 91 -12.51 35.50 -9.61
C CYS A 91 -13.55 36.23 -8.76
N LEU A 92 -13.23 37.45 -8.29
CA LEU A 92 -14.12 38.25 -7.46
C LEU A 92 -15.40 38.67 -8.20
N ASN A 93 -15.28 39.07 -9.47
CA ASN A 93 -16.45 39.41 -10.29
C ASN A 93 -17.33 38.17 -10.56
N HIS A 94 -16.73 37.04 -10.93
CA HIS A 94 -17.50 35.81 -11.21
C HIS A 94 -18.18 35.24 -9.97
N THR A 95 -17.52 35.31 -8.81
CA THR A 95 -18.13 34.91 -7.53
C THR A 95 -19.26 35.87 -7.10
N ALA A 96 -19.15 37.17 -7.40
CA ALA A 96 -20.25 38.12 -7.17
C ALA A 96 -21.48 37.82 -8.05
N ILE A 97 -21.27 37.52 -9.34
CA ILE A 97 -22.35 37.11 -10.26
C ILE A 97 -23.02 35.81 -9.77
N LEU A 98 -22.22 34.83 -9.35
CA LEU A 98 -22.73 33.59 -8.78
C LEU A 98 -23.62 33.85 -7.55
N THR A 99 -23.21 34.80 -6.70
CA THR A 99 -23.99 35.18 -5.51
C THR A 99 -25.30 35.85 -5.88
N GLU A 100 -25.29 36.77 -6.86
CA GLU A 100 -26.50 37.42 -7.36
C GLU A 100 -27.48 36.40 -7.97
N ALA A 101 -26.97 35.46 -8.76
CA ALA A 101 -27.76 34.38 -9.36
C ALA A 101 -28.33 33.42 -8.31
N LEU A 102 -27.58 33.15 -7.24
CA LEU A 102 -28.06 32.36 -6.11
C LEU A 102 -29.21 33.09 -5.37
N MET A 103 -29.11 34.40 -5.20
CA MET A 103 -30.19 35.23 -4.63
C MET A 103 -31.44 35.23 -5.51
N ARG A 104 -31.26 35.17 -6.83
CA ARG A 104 -32.34 35.01 -7.82
C ARG A 104 -32.86 33.57 -7.94
N LYS A 105 -32.27 32.61 -7.21
CA LYS A 105 -32.62 31.18 -7.24
C LYS A 105 -32.49 30.56 -8.63
N GLU A 106 -31.50 31.00 -9.41
CA GLU A 106 -31.22 30.41 -10.71
C GLU A 106 -30.66 28.99 -10.57
N GLU A 107 -31.15 28.05 -11.37
CA GLU A 107 -30.86 26.61 -11.22
C GLU A 107 -29.36 26.30 -11.29
N TRP A 108 -28.62 26.94 -12.21
CA TRP A 108 -27.18 26.72 -12.35
C TRP A 108 -26.40 27.15 -11.10
N ALA A 109 -26.79 28.27 -10.47
CA ALA A 109 -26.16 28.78 -9.26
C ALA A 109 -26.48 27.91 -8.03
N ILE A 110 -27.70 27.33 -7.98
CA ILE A 110 -28.08 26.36 -6.96
C ILE A 110 -27.21 25.11 -7.04
N ARG A 111 -26.86 24.63 -8.24
CA ARG A 111 -25.96 23.47 -8.41
C ARG A 111 -24.54 23.73 -7.87
N PHE A 112 -24.01 24.94 -8.06
CA PHE A 112 -22.75 25.34 -7.42
C PHE A 112 -22.84 25.23 -5.89
N PHE A 113 -23.93 25.74 -5.33
CA PHE A 113 -24.15 25.72 -3.89
C PHE A 113 -24.40 24.29 -3.34
N ASP A 114 -25.16 23.46 -4.05
CA ASP A 114 -25.47 22.11 -3.61
C ASP A 114 -24.22 21.22 -3.59
N ALA A 115 -23.28 21.47 -4.51
CA ALA A 115 -22.03 20.75 -4.61
C ALA A 115 -21.04 21.02 -3.46
N ILE A 116 -21.21 22.12 -2.71
CA ILE A 116 -20.33 22.46 -1.58
C ILE A 116 -20.49 21.44 -0.44
N GLY A 117 -19.38 21.13 0.22
CA GLY A 117 -19.31 20.29 1.41
C GLY A 117 -20.17 20.82 2.55
N LYS A 118 -21.12 19.98 3.00
CA LYS A 118 -22.02 20.28 4.12
C LYS A 118 -21.53 19.57 5.37
N ILE A 119 -21.66 20.22 6.54
CA ILE A 119 -21.29 19.61 7.82
C ILE A 119 -22.10 18.34 8.07
N GLY A 120 -21.39 17.22 8.16
CA GLY A 120 -21.96 15.93 8.50
C GLY A 120 -22.24 15.77 9.99
N SER A 121 -23.11 14.83 10.35
CA SER A 121 -23.25 14.39 11.75
C SER A 121 -22.02 13.64 12.23
N GLY A 122 -21.77 13.63 13.55
CA GLY A 122 -20.67 12.86 14.13
C GLY A 122 -19.36 13.64 14.30
N ILE A 123 -19.41 14.97 14.42
CA ILE A 123 -18.21 15.80 14.69
C ILE A 123 -17.47 15.29 15.95
N ARG A 124 -18.21 14.94 17.00
CA ARG A 124 -17.65 14.35 18.24
C ARG A 124 -17.02 12.98 18.01
N ASP A 125 -17.51 12.23 17.01
CA ASP A 125 -16.93 10.95 16.59
C ASP A 125 -15.76 11.13 15.60
N GLY A 126 -15.33 12.37 15.33
CA GLY A 126 -14.23 12.68 14.43
C GLY A 126 -14.61 12.87 12.96
N ASN A 127 -15.89 13.13 12.65
CA ASN A 127 -16.29 13.48 11.29
C ASN A 127 -15.89 14.93 10.96
N LEU A 128 -14.66 15.12 10.48
CA LEU A 128 -14.06 16.43 10.17
C LEU A 128 -13.77 16.63 8.67
N ILE A 129 -14.19 15.68 7.82
CA ILE A 129 -13.92 15.71 6.38
C ILE A 129 -15.25 15.70 5.63
N TRP A 130 -15.57 16.81 4.96
CA TRP A 130 -16.82 17.01 4.25
C TRP A 130 -16.54 17.36 2.78
N PRO A 131 -16.32 16.36 1.91
CA PRO A 131 -15.89 16.60 0.54
C PRO A 131 -16.97 17.23 -0.36
N GLY A 132 -18.26 17.16 -0.01
CA GLY A 132 -19.32 17.64 -0.89
C GLY A 132 -19.49 16.79 -2.15
N SER A 133 -20.21 17.32 -3.15
CA SER A 133 -20.48 16.62 -4.40
C SER A 133 -19.44 17.01 -5.46
N TYR A 134 -18.33 16.28 -5.48
CA TYR A 134 -17.25 16.49 -6.44
C TYR A 134 -17.75 16.43 -7.90
N ASP A 135 -18.45 15.34 -8.25
CA ASP A 135 -18.90 15.10 -9.62
C ASP A 135 -19.91 16.14 -10.09
N GLU A 136 -20.72 16.69 -9.18
CA GLU A 136 -21.66 17.76 -9.54
C GLU A 136 -20.93 19.06 -9.85
N CYS A 137 -19.97 19.46 -9.00
CA CYS A 137 -19.21 20.70 -9.18
C CYS A 137 -18.48 20.74 -10.53
N ILE A 138 -17.74 19.68 -10.86
CA ILE A 138 -16.96 19.64 -12.11
C ILE A 138 -17.86 19.57 -13.34
N ASN A 139 -19.08 19.04 -13.22
CA ASN A 139 -20.02 18.89 -14.33
C ASN A 139 -20.95 20.09 -14.52
N ILE A 140 -20.73 21.19 -13.79
CA ILE A 140 -21.43 22.44 -14.06
C ILE A 140 -20.90 23.00 -15.39
N GLN A 141 -21.78 23.05 -16.38
CA GLN A 141 -21.53 23.54 -17.73
C GLN A 141 -22.29 24.84 -17.97
N PRO A 142 -21.81 25.68 -18.89
CA PRO A 142 -22.49 26.92 -19.23
C PRO A 142 -23.84 26.64 -19.91
N ILE A 143 -24.90 27.33 -19.46
CA ILE A 143 -26.20 27.27 -20.13
C ILE A 143 -26.12 28.14 -21.39
N VAL A 144 -26.05 27.50 -22.55
CA VAL A 144 -26.14 28.17 -23.85
C VAL A 144 -27.60 28.15 -24.29
N ASN A 145 -28.34 29.24 -24.05
CA ASN A 145 -29.60 29.48 -24.75
C ASN A 145 -29.66 30.91 -25.29
N THR A 146 -29.24 31.04 -26.55
CA THR A 146 -29.42 32.25 -27.36
C THR A 146 -30.87 32.43 -27.76
N LYS A 147 -31.44 33.57 -27.37
CA LYS A 147 -32.08 34.64 -28.18
C LYS A 147 -32.63 35.66 -27.16
N ALA A 148 -31.84 36.71 -26.84
CA ALA A 148 -32.19 37.83 -25.93
C ALA A 148 -31.86 37.73 -24.40
N GLY A 149 -30.73 37.17 -23.98
CA GLY A 149 -30.29 37.22 -22.56
C GLY A 149 -28.84 36.79 -22.33
N PRO A 150 -28.22 37.13 -21.17
CA PRO A 150 -26.77 37.11 -20.96
C PRO A 150 -26.13 35.72 -21.04
N ILE A 151 -24.92 35.70 -21.58
CA ILE A 151 -24.04 34.53 -21.72
C ILE A 151 -23.37 34.29 -20.37
N TYR A 152 -23.59 33.15 -19.71
CA TYR A 152 -22.85 32.77 -18.50
C TYR A 152 -21.92 31.59 -18.81
N PRO A 153 -20.64 31.82 -19.17
CA PRO A 153 -19.72 30.76 -19.57
C PRO A 153 -18.98 30.13 -18.37
N TYR A 154 -19.58 30.04 -17.18
CA TYR A 154 -18.84 29.67 -15.97
C TYR A 154 -18.89 28.16 -15.72
N LYS A 155 -17.75 27.49 -15.92
CA LYS A 155 -17.55 26.12 -15.46
C LYS A 155 -17.26 26.10 -13.96
N GLY A 156 -17.68 25.02 -13.31
CA GLY A 156 -17.33 24.77 -11.91
C GLY A 156 -15.95 24.16 -11.77
N GLN A 157 -15.25 24.59 -10.74
CA GLN A 157 -13.96 24.06 -10.29
C GLN A 157 -14.08 23.64 -8.83
N TYR A 158 -13.73 22.39 -8.57
CA TYR A 158 -13.76 21.82 -7.24
C TYR A 158 -12.45 22.14 -6.51
N CYS A 159 -12.54 22.62 -5.27
CA CYS A 159 -11.37 22.80 -4.41
C CYS A 159 -11.59 22.17 -3.04
N MET A 160 -10.54 21.59 -2.47
CA MET A 160 -10.56 21.05 -1.12
C MET A 160 -9.84 22.03 -0.19
N ALA A 161 -10.56 22.58 0.79
CA ALA A 161 -10.04 23.53 1.77
C ALA A 161 -9.77 22.84 3.10
N SER A 162 -8.53 22.85 3.56
CA SER A 162 -8.13 22.35 4.88
C SER A 162 -7.89 23.52 5.84
N ILE A 163 -8.65 23.53 6.92
CA ILE A 163 -8.67 24.59 7.93
C ILE A 163 -8.04 24.00 9.20
N PRO A 164 -6.84 24.47 9.60
CA PRO A 164 -6.19 23.97 10.79
C PRO A 164 -6.96 24.44 12.05
N LEU A 165 -7.21 23.49 12.96
CA LEU A 165 -7.77 23.75 14.28
C LEU A 165 -6.65 23.83 15.32
N PRO A 166 -6.89 24.50 16.47
CA PRO A 166 -6.06 24.32 17.66
C PRO A 166 -5.94 22.82 17.98
N TYR A 167 -4.76 22.35 18.41
CA TYR A 167 -4.46 20.94 18.74
C TYR A 167 -4.20 19.97 17.56
N SER A 168 -3.61 20.45 16.47
CA SER A 168 -3.07 19.60 15.37
C SER A 168 -4.12 18.79 14.60
N GLN A 169 -5.39 19.15 14.69
CA GLN A 169 -6.44 18.62 13.81
C GLN A 169 -6.74 19.62 12.69
N SER A 170 -7.29 19.15 11.57
CA SER A 170 -7.78 20.02 10.51
C SER A 170 -9.17 19.61 10.10
N VAL A 171 -10.01 20.60 9.81
CA VAL A 171 -11.32 20.38 9.19
C VAL A 171 -11.14 20.56 7.70
N THR A 172 -11.57 19.58 6.92
CA THR A 172 -11.44 19.63 5.46
C THR A 172 -12.80 19.72 4.81
N VAL A 173 -13.02 20.71 3.96
CA VAL A 173 -14.30 20.99 3.31
C VAL A 173 -14.10 21.18 1.82
N GLY A 174 -14.91 20.48 1.01
CA GLY A 174 -14.97 20.71 -0.43
C GLY A 174 -15.75 21.97 -0.74
N ILE A 175 -15.22 22.83 -1.59
CA ILE A 175 -15.85 24.05 -2.07
C ILE A 175 -15.94 24.01 -3.60
N CYS A 176 -17.01 24.58 -4.15
CA CYS A 176 -17.20 24.69 -5.60
C CYS A 176 -17.14 26.17 -5.99
N LEU A 177 -16.17 26.54 -6.82
CA LEU A 177 -15.92 27.91 -7.26
C LEU A 177 -15.93 27.99 -8.79
N PRO A 178 -16.09 29.18 -9.38
CA PRO A 178 -15.89 29.37 -10.81
C PRO A 178 -14.45 29.01 -11.23
N GLU A 179 -14.26 28.45 -12.42
CA GLU A 179 -12.96 28.04 -13.01
C GLU A 179 -11.89 29.15 -13.06
N THR A 180 -12.30 30.42 -12.93
CA THR A 180 -11.38 31.56 -12.89
C THR A 180 -10.67 31.76 -11.55
N CYS A 181 -11.05 31.03 -10.50
CA CYS A 181 -10.46 31.14 -9.18
C CYS A 181 -9.29 30.16 -9.03
N ASN A 182 -8.10 30.67 -8.71
CA ASN A 182 -6.94 29.83 -8.43
C ASN A 182 -6.91 29.36 -6.95
N ASP A 183 -5.89 28.57 -6.59
CA ASP A 183 -5.71 28.04 -5.23
C ASP A 183 -5.60 29.17 -4.17
N ASP A 184 -4.88 30.25 -4.50
CA ASP A 184 -4.67 31.41 -3.61
C ASP A 184 -5.95 32.24 -3.42
N ASP A 185 -6.69 32.48 -4.51
CA ASP A 185 -7.98 33.16 -4.52
C ASP A 185 -8.98 32.39 -3.65
N ALA A 186 -9.04 31.06 -3.83
CA ALA A 186 -9.90 30.19 -3.04
C ALA A 186 -9.51 30.21 -1.55
N ALA A 187 -8.21 30.18 -1.23
CA ALA A 187 -7.73 30.30 0.15
C ALA A 187 -8.08 31.66 0.78
N ALA A 188 -7.95 32.76 0.03
CA ALA A 188 -8.33 34.10 0.46
C ALA A 188 -9.84 34.23 0.70
N LEU A 189 -10.67 33.63 -0.18
CA LEU A 189 -12.11 33.57 -0.01
C LEU A 189 -12.52 32.79 1.25
N VAL A 190 -11.91 31.63 1.48
CA VAL A 190 -12.15 30.83 2.71
C VAL A 190 -11.72 31.61 3.95
N LYS A 191 -10.56 32.27 3.93
CA LYS A 191 -10.07 33.07 5.05
C LYS A 191 -11.00 34.25 5.36
N ARG A 192 -11.50 34.93 4.32
CA ARG A 192 -12.51 35.99 4.47
C ARG A 192 -13.79 35.45 5.11
N ALA A 193 -14.29 34.29 4.66
CA ALA A 193 -15.45 33.65 5.26
C ALA A 193 -15.22 33.27 6.74
N LEU A 194 -14.02 32.83 7.11
CA LEU A 194 -13.66 32.53 8.50
C LEU A 194 -13.60 33.78 9.38
N SER A 195 -13.14 34.91 8.85
CA SER A 195 -13.09 36.19 9.59
C SER A 195 -14.47 36.74 9.94
N MET A 196 -15.50 36.33 9.21
CA MET A 196 -16.90 36.70 9.47
C MET A 196 -17.52 35.87 10.61
N LEU A 197 -16.86 34.81 11.07
CA LEU A 197 -17.32 34.03 12.22
C LEU A 197 -16.93 34.78 13.51
N PRO A 198 -17.87 34.96 14.46
CA PRO A 198 -17.62 35.62 15.74
C PRO A 198 -16.85 34.69 16.70
N LEU A 199 -15.63 34.31 16.30
CA LEU A 199 -14.78 33.37 17.02
C LEU A 199 -13.42 34.02 17.27
N ASN A 200 -13.00 34.03 18.54
CA ASN A 200 -11.69 34.54 18.92
C ASN A 200 -10.59 33.75 18.20
N GLY A 201 -9.75 34.44 17.43
CA GLY A 201 -8.57 33.86 16.77
C GLY A 201 -8.74 33.41 15.33
N THR A 202 -9.91 33.53 14.70
CA THR A 202 -10.11 33.14 13.28
C THR A 202 -9.31 33.97 12.28
N ALA A 203 -9.00 35.23 12.61
CA ALA A 203 -8.21 36.13 11.76
C ALA A 203 -6.77 35.64 11.51
N ASN A 204 -6.22 34.80 12.40
CA ASN A 204 -4.86 34.28 12.31
C ASN A 204 -4.76 32.89 11.67
N ILE A 205 -5.89 32.31 11.25
CA ILE A 205 -5.92 30.98 10.62
C ILE A 205 -5.63 31.15 9.13
N ASN A 206 -4.59 30.47 8.64
CA ASN A 206 -4.29 30.38 7.21
C ASN A 206 -4.77 29.02 6.68
N PRO A 207 -5.88 28.96 5.92
CA PRO A 207 -6.33 27.73 5.31
C PRO A 207 -5.42 27.35 4.14
N THR A 208 -5.23 26.05 3.92
CA THR A 208 -4.59 25.53 2.71
C THR A 208 -5.66 25.01 1.77
N VAL A 209 -5.71 25.50 0.54
CA VAL A 209 -6.71 25.10 -0.47
C VAL A 209 -6.00 24.47 -1.65
N GLN A 210 -6.57 23.39 -2.18
CA GLN A 210 -6.11 22.74 -3.39
C GLN A 210 -7.28 22.57 -4.36
N CYS A 211 -7.23 23.27 -5.49
CA CYS A 211 -8.21 23.15 -6.55
C CYS A 211 -7.82 22.08 -7.57
N GLN A 212 -8.82 21.32 -8.00
CA GLN A 212 -8.66 20.23 -8.93
C GLN A 212 -8.73 20.73 -10.37
N GLU A 213 -7.79 20.26 -11.20
CA GLU A 213 -7.84 20.46 -12.64
C GLU A 213 -8.72 19.40 -13.31
N ARG A 214 -9.63 19.84 -14.17
CA ARG A 214 -10.60 18.98 -14.87
C ARG A 214 -9.95 18.15 -15.97
N ASP A 215 -9.27 18.82 -16.90
CA ASP A 215 -8.62 18.19 -18.04
C ASP A 215 -7.11 18.25 -17.85
N ARG A 216 -6.53 17.11 -17.46
CA ARG A 216 -5.10 16.98 -17.24
C ARG A 216 -4.44 16.47 -18.52
N GLU A 217 -3.76 17.35 -19.24
CA GLU A 217 -2.97 16.92 -20.39
C GLU A 217 -1.76 16.08 -19.95
N PHE A 218 -1.43 15.05 -20.74
CA PHE A 218 -0.24 14.25 -20.50
C PHE A 218 1.03 15.12 -20.65
N ASP A 219 1.69 15.34 -19.52
CA ASP A 219 3.06 15.85 -19.42
C ASP A 219 4.03 15.02 -20.28
N GLY A 220 5.10 15.64 -20.76
CA GLY A 220 6.11 15.02 -21.63
C GLY A 220 6.68 13.73 -21.05
N ARG A 221 6.91 13.67 -19.73
CA ARG A 221 7.37 12.45 -19.03
C ARG A 221 6.37 11.31 -19.16
N ALA A 222 5.08 11.62 -18.95
CA ALA A 222 4.02 10.62 -19.05
C ALA A 222 3.83 10.15 -20.49
N LYS A 223 3.90 11.05 -21.48
CA LYS A 223 3.87 10.69 -22.92
C LYS A 223 4.97 9.69 -23.27
N VAL A 224 6.22 9.97 -22.88
CA VAL A 224 7.37 9.08 -23.15
C VAL A 224 7.19 7.71 -22.51
N VAL A 225 6.78 7.66 -21.24
CA VAL A 225 6.57 6.41 -20.51
C VAL A 225 5.44 5.58 -21.13
N THR A 226 4.34 6.22 -21.54
CA THR A 226 3.24 5.54 -22.24
C THR A 226 3.73 4.93 -23.55
N ILE A 227 4.56 5.63 -24.33
CA ILE A 227 5.15 5.09 -25.57
C ILE A 227 6.01 3.85 -25.26
N ILE A 228 6.88 3.91 -24.25
CA ILE A 228 7.72 2.78 -23.84
C ILE A 228 6.85 1.59 -23.41
N ALA A 229 5.82 1.84 -22.59
CA ALA A 229 4.88 0.81 -22.16
C ALA A 229 4.14 0.18 -23.35
N SER A 230 3.72 0.97 -24.34
CA SER A 230 3.11 0.47 -25.58
C SER A 230 4.06 -0.41 -26.40
N ILE A 231 5.35 -0.08 -26.47
CA ILE A 231 6.36 -0.91 -27.14
C ILE A 231 6.53 -2.25 -26.42
N ILE A 232 6.63 -2.24 -25.08
CA ILE A 232 6.72 -3.47 -24.28
C ILE A 232 5.47 -4.33 -24.49
N ALA A 233 4.29 -3.72 -24.47
CA ALA A 233 3.03 -4.42 -24.74
C ALA A 233 3.01 -5.05 -26.14
N ALA A 234 3.51 -4.34 -27.17
CA ALA A 234 3.61 -4.88 -28.52
C ALA A 234 4.57 -6.09 -28.59
N ILE A 235 5.73 -6.03 -27.93
CA ILE A 235 6.69 -7.16 -27.84
C ILE A 235 6.02 -8.37 -27.17
N ILE A 236 5.27 -8.14 -26.09
CA ILE A 236 4.54 -9.19 -25.37
C ILE A 236 3.47 -9.83 -26.26
N ILE A 237 2.70 -9.03 -26.99
CA ILE A 237 1.67 -9.52 -27.92
C ILE A 237 2.31 -10.36 -29.01
N LEU A 238 3.39 -9.87 -29.64
CA LEU A 238 4.12 -10.59 -30.68
C LEU A 238 4.74 -11.90 -30.17
N GLY A 239 5.39 -11.87 -29.00
CA GLY A 239 5.99 -13.05 -28.37
C GLY A 239 4.94 -14.10 -27.99
N THR A 240 3.79 -13.66 -27.49
CA THR A 240 2.67 -14.54 -27.14
C THR A 240 2.03 -15.14 -28.39
N ALA A 241 1.77 -14.34 -29.42
CA ALA A 241 1.24 -14.81 -30.70
C ALA A 241 2.16 -15.86 -31.34
N TYR A 242 3.46 -15.59 -31.38
CA TYR A 242 4.45 -16.54 -31.90
C TYR A 242 4.46 -17.86 -31.12
N ASP A 243 4.43 -17.80 -29.78
CA ASP A 243 4.41 -19.00 -28.94
C ASP A 243 3.15 -19.85 -29.18
N VAL A 244 1.97 -19.22 -29.18
CA VAL A 244 0.68 -19.89 -29.42
C VAL A 244 0.62 -20.48 -30.82
N ILE A 245 0.95 -19.71 -31.86
CA ILE A 245 0.91 -20.17 -33.25
C ILE A 245 1.79 -21.41 -33.44
N THR A 246 3.03 -21.37 -32.93
CA THR A 246 3.93 -22.52 -33.09
C THR A 246 3.41 -23.76 -32.36
N ARG A 247 2.81 -23.62 -31.17
CA ARG A 247 2.21 -24.75 -30.44
C ARG A 247 1.01 -25.33 -31.18
N LEU A 248 0.19 -24.48 -31.80
CA LEU A 248 -0.93 -24.94 -32.64
C LEU A 248 -0.43 -25.71 -33.87
N PHE A 249 0.62 -25.23 -34.54
CA PHE A 249 1.26 -25.95 -35.65
C PHE A 249 1.89 -27.29 -35.21
N GLU A 250 2.51 -27.35 -34.04
CA GLU A 250 3.06 -28.59 -33.48
C GLU A 250 1.96 -29.60 -33.11
N SER A 251 0.86 -29.15 -32.51
CA SER A 251 -0.31 -30.00 -32.25
C SER A 251 -0.83 -30.60 -33.54
N PHE A 252 -1.05 -29.77 -34.57
CA PHE A 252 -1.53 -30.22 -35.87
C PHE A 252 -0.57 -31.21 -36.55
N SER A 253 0.74 -30.97 -36.48
CA SER A 253 1.74 -31.90 -37.01
C SER A 253 1.78 -33.24 -36.25
N THR A 254 1.56 -33.21 -34.94
CA THR A 254 1.55 -34.42 -34.10
C THR A 254 0.28 -35.24 -34.35
N ASP A 255 -0.87 -34.59 -34.46
CA ASP A 255 -2.15 -35.22 -34.83
C ASP A 255 -2.06 -35.86 -36.22
N THR A 256 -1.43 -35.17 -37.19
CA THR A 256 -1.18 -35.71 -38.53
C THR A 256 -0.26 -36.94 -38.50
N LYS A 257 0.82 -36.91 -37.70
CA LYS A 257 1.73 -38.05 -37.54
C LYS A 257 1.08 -39.23 -36.82
N MET A 258 0.23 -38.99 -35.83
CA MET A 258 -0.53 -40.05 -35.14
C MET A 258 -1.62 -40.66 -36.04
N ALA A 259 -2.28 -39.85 -36.87
CA ALA A 259 -3.21 -40.35 -37.88
C ALA A 259 -2.50 -41.27 -38.88
N GLN A 260 -1.32 -40.87 -39.36
CA GLN A 260 -0.51 -41.65 -40.30
C GLN A 260 0.07 -42.94 -39.67
N PHE A 261 0.39 -42.92 -38.37
CA PHE A 261 0.86 -44.10 -37.64
C PHE A 261 -0.26 -45.11 -37.35
N ASN A 262 -1.46 -44.64 -37.02
CA ASN A 262 -2.63 -45.50 -36.79
C ASN A 262 -3.13 -46.20 -38.07
N GLU A 263 -2.83 -45.65 -39.24
CA GLU A 263 -3.15 -46.26 -40.54
C GLU A 263 -2.19 -47.42 -40.91
N SER A 264 -1.08 -47.57 -40.18
CA SER A 264 -0.02 -48.56 -40.48
C SER A 264 -0.02 -49.84 -39.62
N LEU A 265 -1.02 -50.03 -38.74
CA LEU A 265 -1.17 -51.23 -37.90
C LEU A 265 -2.38 -52.08 -38.34
N PRO A 266 -2.21 -53.33 -38.84
CA PRO A 266 -3.32 -54.21 -39.14
C PRO A 266 -3.97 -54.69 -37.83
N ILE A 267 -5.26 -54.42 -37.66
CA ILE A 267 -6.06 -54.82 -36.51
C ILE A 267 -6.41 -56.32 -36.66
N THR A 268 -5.74 -57.20 -35.91
CA THR A 268 -6.32 -58.51 -35.54
C THR A 268 -6.93 -58.39 -34.16
N LYS A 269 -8.27 -58.32 -34.12
CA LYS A 269 -9.06 -58.50 -32.90
C LYS A 269 -9.29 -59.98 -32.69
N ASP A 270 -8.79 -60.53 -31.60
CA ASP A 270 -9.41 -61.69 -30.97
C ASP A 270 -9.29 -61.60 -29.44
N THR A 271 -10.47 -61.48 -28.82
CA THR A 271 -11.01 -62.29 -27.72
C THR A 271 -10.08 -62.63 -26.54
N TYR A 272 -10.47 -62.27 -25.30
CA TYR A 272 -10.79 -63.26 -24.24
C TYR A 272 -11.24 -62.62 -22.90
N ASN A 273 -12.17 -63.35 -22.28
CA ASN A 273 -12.80 -63.18 -20.97
C ASN A 273 -11.97 -63.85 -19.85
N ASN A 274 -12.38 -63.54 -18.60
CA ASN A 274 -12.23 -64.31 -17.34
C ASN A 274 -10.95 -64.15 -16.48
N GLY A 275 -11.17 -63.72 -15.23
CA GLY A 275 -11.26 -64.63 -14.08
C GLY A 275 -9.98 -65.07 -13.35
N ASN A 276 -9.91 -64.67 -12.07
CA ASN A 276 -9.41 -65.40 -10.90
C ASN A 276 -7.90 -65.68 -10.65
N ASP A 277 -7.57 -65.45 -9.37
CA ASP A 277 -6.66 -66.14 -8.44
C ASP A 277 -5.13 -65.91 -8.44
N TYR A 278 -4.62 -66.02 -7.19
CA TYR A 278 -3.25 -66.25 -6.71
C TYR A 278 -2.28 -65.06 -6.76
N GLU A 279 -1.28 -64.89 -5.90
CA GLU A 279 -0.85 -65.36 -4.58
C GLU A 279 0.48 -64.61 -4.32
N ASN A 280 0.97 -64.59 -3.09
CA ASN A 280 2.25 -64.00 -2.67
C ASN A 280 3.45 -64.40 -3.55
N SER A 281 4.38 -63.46 -3.79
CA SER A 281 5.82 -63.72 -3.63
C SER A 281 6.67 -62.45 -3.78
N ASP A 282 7.62 -62.31 -2.86
CA ASP A 282 8.73 -61.37 -2.83
C ASP A 282 9.50 -61.29 -4.15
N VAL A 283 9.86 -60.08 -4.62
CA VAL A 283 11.14 -59.87 -5.32
C VAL A 283 11.68 -58.46 -5.07
N ASN A 284 12.92 -58.46 -4.60
CA ASN A 284 13.82 -57.33 -4.44
C ASN A 284 14.46 -56.97 -5.79
N ASP A 285 14.37 -55.69 -6.15
CA ASP A 285 15.32 -54.88 -6.92
C ASP A 285 15.69 -55.19 -8.40
N LYS A 286 15.87 -54.08 -9.13
CA LYS A 286 16.40 -53.87 -10.50
C LYS A 286 15.40 -53.88 -11.67
N THR A 287 15.37 -52.71 -12.34
CA THR A 287 14.74 -52.31 -13.62
C THR A 287 13.30 -51.76 -13.56
N PRO A 288 13.07 -50.45 -13.82
CA PRO A 288 11.74 -49.94 -14.11
C PRO A 288 11.58 -49.72 -15.62
N LEU A 289 10.87 -50.64 -16.29
CA LEU A 289 10.23 -50.35 -17.57
C LEU A 289 8.71 -50.48 -17.41
N LEU A 290 8.04 -49.34 -17.64
CA LEU A 290 6.72 -49.21 -18.25
C LEU A 290 5.55 -50.03 -17.68
N SER A 291 4.79 -49.40 -16.77
CA SER A 291 3.42 -49.03 -17.13
C SER A 291 3.03 -47.75 -16.39
N LYS A 292 3.12 -46.62 -17.09
CA LYS A 292 2.50 -45.36 -16.64
C LYS A 292 1.38 -45.02 -17.60
N THR A 293 0.18 -45.10 -17.05
CA THR A 293 -1.05 -44.43 -17.43
C THR A 293 -0.88 -43.34 -18.48
N LYS A 294 -1.57 -43.52 -19.62
CA LYS A 294 -1.60 -42.70 -20.86
C LYS A 294 -1.82 -41.18 -20.70
N TYR A 295 -2.04 -40.68 -19.49
CA TYR A 295 -2.22 -39.25 -19.20
C TYR A 295 -0.92 -38.55 -18.76
N ALA A 296 0.13 -39.29 -18.39
CA ALA A 296 1.41 -38.71 -17.96
C ALA A 296 2.40 -38.46 -19.13
N GLU A 297 2.19 -39.10 -20.28
CA GLU A 297 3.12 -39.06 -21.42
C GLU A 297 2.99 -37.74 -22.21
N TYR A 298 1.79 -37.20 -22.34
CA TYR A 298 1.53 -35.94 -23.04
C TYR A 298 2.20 -34.72 -22.38
N GLU A 299 2.22 -34.68 -21.04
CA GLU A 299 2.84 -33.58 -20.28
C GLU A 299 4.38 -33.66 -20.25
N SER A 300 4.95 -34.88 -20.40
CA SER A 300 6.40 -35.07 -20.55
C SER A 300 6.90 -34.70 -21.95
N VAL A 301 6.10 -34.92 -22.99
CA VAL A 301 6.40 -34.51 -24.37
C VAL A 301 6.38 -32.98 -24.50
N ASP A 302 5.42 -32.29 -23.88
CA ASP A 302 5.36 -30.81 -23.88
C ASP A 302 6.58 -30.16 -23.22
N LYS A 303 7.07 -30.75 -22.11
CA LYS A 303 8.24 -30.24 -21.39
C LYS A 303 9.55 -30.55 -22.14
N TYR A 304 9.64 -31.69 -22.82
CA TYR A 304 10.78 -32.07 -23.66
C TYR A 304 10.83 -31.19 -24.93
N ASN A 305 9.69 -31.00 -25.60
CA ASN A 305 9.54 -30.13 -26.77
C ASN A 305 9.85 -28.66 -26.45
N THR A 306 9.40 -28.13 -25.30
CA THR A 306 9.72 -26.74 -24.90
C THR A 306 11.22 -26.53 -24.64
N VAL A 307 11.91 -27.52 -24.06
CA VAL A 307 13.36 -27.47 -23.77
C VAL A 307 14.19 -27.64 -25.05
N GLN A 308 13.76 -28.50 -25.98
CA GLN A 308 14.41 -28.74 -27.26
C GLN A 308 14.15 -27.58 -28.26
N ARG A 309 12.98 -26.94 -28.19
CA ARG A 309 12.62 -25.72 -28.93
C ARG A 309 13.52 -24.55 -28.54
N GLN A 310 13.81 -24.34 -27.25
CA GLN A 310 14.81 -23.33 -26.82
C GLN A 310 16.25 -23.61 -27.27
N ALA A 311 16.58 -24.82 -27.70
CA ALA A 311 17.93 -25.17 -28.13
C ALA A 311 18.19 -24.91 -29.63
N ASN A 312 17.14 -24.83 -30.46
CA ASN A 312 17.25 -24.83 -31.94
C ASN A 312 16.80 -23.53 -32.63
N VAL A 313 16.40 -22.49 -31.90
CA VAL A 313 16.03 -21.18 -32.48
C VAL A 313 17.06 -20.10 -32.18
N GLY A 314 17.21 -19.14 -33.11
CA GLY A 314 18.10 -17.99 -32.97
C GLY A 314 17.78 -17.12 -31.74
N ILE A 315 18.79 -16.40 -31.25
CA ILE A 315 18.74 -15.61 -30.01
C ILE A 315 17.52 -14.67 -29.95
N VAL A 316 17.18 -14.03 -31.08
CA VAL A 316 16.04 -13.11 -31.18
C VAL A 316 14.71 -13.80 -30.85
N VAL A 317 14.51 -15.03 -31.33
CA VAL A 317 13.30 -15.81 -31.06
C VAL A 317 13.27 -16.28 -29.60
N GLN A 318 14.43 -16.62 -29.01
CA GLN A 318 14.50 -16.95 -27.59
C GLN A 318 14.15 -15.76 -26.68
N ILE A 319 14.59 -14.55 -27.07
CA ILE A 319 14.21 -13.31 -26.39
C ILE A 319 12.70 -13.08 -26.52
N LEU A 320 12.13 -13.18 -27.73
CA LEU A 320 10.68 -13.02 -27.92
C LEU A 320 9.86 -14.02 -27.10
N LEU A 321 10.29 -15.29 -27.03
CA LEU A 321 9.65 -16.32 -26.21
C LEU A 321 9.76 -16.04 -24.70
N ALA A 322 10.74 -15.26 -24.24
CA ALA A 322 10.82 -14.84 -22.85
C ALA A 322 9.64 -13.92 -22.45
N PHE A 323 9.09 -13.16 -23.41
CA PHE A 323 7.95 -12.27 -23.21
C PHE A 323 6.58 -12.93 -23.42
N SER A 324 6.50 -14.22 -23.74
CA SER A 324 5.23 -14.93 -23.92
C SER A 324 4.41 -15.00 -22.63
N ILE A 325 3.20 -14.40 -22.64
CA ILE A 325 2.27 -14.47 -21.51
C ILE A 325 1.87 -15.91 -21.22
N TYR A 326 1.53 -16.69 -22.24
CA TYR A 326 1.02 -18.05 -22.06
C TYR A 326 2.05 -18.93 -21.31
N SER A 327 3.28 -18.98 -21.81
CA SER A 327 4.35 -19.77 -21.20
C SER A 327 4.70 -19.31 -19.79
N ASN A 328 4.63 -18.00 -19.52
CA ASN A 328 4.92 -17.45 -18.19
C ASN A 328 3.76 -17.67 -17.21
N ALA A 329 2.50 -17.53 -17.66
CA ALA A 329 1.31 -17.77 -16.85
C ALA A 329 1.23 -19.22 -16.38
N VAL A 330 1.45 -20.19 -17.28
CA VAL A 330 1.48 -21.62 -16.93
C VAL A 330 2.57 -21.91 -15.90
N LYS A 331 3.76 -21.30 -16.04
CA LYS A 331 4.85 -21.45 -15.06
C LYS A 331 4.48 -20.85 -13.70
N ILE A 332 3.89 -19.66 -13.66
CA ILE A 332 3.51 -19.00 -12.39
C ILE A 332 2.42 -19.82 -11.68
N LEU A 333 1.38 -20.21 -12.39
CA LEU A 333 0.20 -20.91 -11.85
C LEU A 333 0.46 -22.39 -11.52
N SER A 334 1.57 -22.96 -11.99
CA SER A 334 1.92 -24.36 -11.70
C SER A 334 2.14 -24.60 -10.20
N THR A 335 1.50 -25.63 -9.64
CA THR A 335 1.70 -26.06 -8.25
C THR A 335 2.92 -26.97 -8.07
N LYS A 336 3.60 -27.34 -9.17
CA LYS A 336 4.77 -28.23 -9.13
C LYS A 336 5.96 -27.52 -8.46
N GLN A 337 6.63 -28.24 -7.57
CA GLN A 337 7.85 -27.78 -6.88
C GLN A 337 9.00 -28.76 -7.10
N ALA A 338 10.23 -28.26 -7.04
CA ALA A 338 11.42 -29.10 -7.17
C ALA A 338 11.62 -29.98 -5.93
N ALA A 339 12.14 -31.19 -6.10
CA ALA A 339 12.44 -32.07 -4.99
C ALA A 339 13.41 -31.41 -3.99
N GLY A 340 13.06 -31.42 -2.70
CA GLY A 340 13.84 -30.76 -1.64
C GLY A 340 13.61 -29.25 -1.50
N SER A 341 12.51 -28.70 -2.05
CA SER A 341 12.04 -27.36 -1.73
C SER A 341 11.33 -27.31 -0.38
N LEU A 342 11.50 -26.21 0.36
CA LEU A 342 10.80 -25.97 1.62
C LEU A 342 9.35 -25.50 1.35
N SER A 343 8.41 -26.44 1.19
CA SER A 343 7.03 -26.14 0.80
C SER A 343 6.28 -25.23 1.78
N ALA A 344 6.47 -25.43 3.09
CA ALA A 344 5.86 -24.62 4.16
C ALA A 344 6.22 -23.12 4.09
N VAL A 345 7.36 -22.78 3.48
CA VAL A 345 7.79 -21.39 3.32
C VAL A 345 6.82 -20.60 2.42
N ASN A 346 6.19 -21.25 1.44
CA ASN A 346 5.21 -20.59 0.58
C ASN A 346 3.96 -20.16 1.37
N GLY A 347 3.46 -21.02 2.27
CA GLY A 347 2.33 -20.69 3.15
C GLY A 347 2.63 -19.53 4.09
N ILE A 348 3.80 -19.56 4.74
CA ILE A 348 4.23 -18.47 5.64
C ILE A 348 4.31 -17.15 4.87
N ARG A 349 4.87 -17.17 3.66
CA ARG A 349 4.98 -15.99 2.80
C ARG A 349 3.61 -15.41 2.44
N CYS A 350 2.66 -16.25 2.04
CA CYS A 350 1.31 -15.80 1.68
C CYS A 350 0.56 -15.22 2.87
N ILE A 351 0.54 -15.94 4.00
CA ILE A 351 -0.15 -15.49 5.22
C ILE A 351 0.46 -14.19 5.74
N SER A 352 1.79 -14.06 5.72
CA SER A 352 2.47 -12.81 6.12
C SER A 352 2.10 -11.65 5.19
N MET A 353 1.98 -11.89 3.87
CA MET A 353 1.55 -10.85 2.93
C MET A 353 0.10 -10.42 3.18
N PHE A 354 -0.79 -11.37 3.42
CA PHE A 354 -2.20 -11.09 3.72
C PHE A 354 -2.29 -10.24 4.98
N TRP A 355 -1.47 -10.54 5.99
CA TRP A 355 -1.44 -9.77 7.22
C TRP A 355 -0.86 -8.36 7.04
N VAL A 356 0.13 -8.16 6.17
CA VAL A 356 0.62 -6.82 5.77
C VAL A 356 -0.49 -6.02 5.09
N ILE A 357 -1.23 -6.62 4.15
CA ILE A 357 -2.35 -5.96 3.45
C ILE A 357 -3.46 -5.61 4.45
N LEU A 358 -3.75 -6.48 5.42
CA LEU A 358 -4.70 -6.18 6.48
C LEU A 358 -4.26 -4.96 7.29
N GLY A 359 -3.01 -4.92 7.77
CA GLY A 359 -2.48 -3.77 8.51
C GLY A 359 -2.54 -2.46 7.71
N HIS A 360 -2.18 -2.48 6.44
CA HIS A 360 -2.25 -1.30 5.56
C HIS A 360 -3.70 -0.88 5.24
N THR A 361 -4.66 -1.81 5.22
CA THR A 361 -6.09 -1.48 5.07
C THR A 361 -6.57 -0.60 6.23
N TYR A 362 -6.10 -0.85 7.45
CA TYR A 362 -6.36 0.03 8.58
C TYR A 362 -5.60 1.35 8.43
N VAL A 363 -4.26 1.30 8.37
CA VAL A 363 -3.39 2.48 8.44
C VAL A 363 -3.68 3.49 7.32
N PHE A 364 -3.81 3.04 6.07
CA PHE A 364 -4.07 3.95 4.95
C PHE A 364 -5.49 4.48 4.92
N GLY A 365 -6.45 3.73 5.47
CA GLY A 365 -7.83 4.18 5.53
C GLY A 365 -8.11 5.23 6.61
N LEU A 366 -7.29 5.33 7.68
CA LEU A 366 -7.54 6.28 8.79
C LEU A 366 -7.68 7.73 8.33
N GLY A 367 -7.01 8.13 7.26
CA GLY A 367 -7.11 9.49 6.70
C GLY A 367 -8.45 9.83 6.03
N PHE A 368 -9.33 8.84 5.84
CA PHE A 368 -10.56 8.98 5.04
C PHE A 368 -11.82 8.56 5.81
N VAL A 369 -11.73 8.50 7.15
CA VAL A 369 -12.76 7.93 8.02
C VAL A 369 -13.54 9.00 8.76
N SER A 370 -14.86 8.82 8.86
CA SER A 370 -15.74 9.78 9.54
C SER A 370 -16.04 9.46 11.01
N ASN A 371 -15.61 8.30 11.54
CA ASN A 371 -15.88 7.87 12.91
C ASN A 371 -14.61 7.53 13.71
N ILE A 372 -13.48 8.15 13.38
CA ILE A 372 -12.16 7.87 13.97
C ILE A 372 -12.15 8.03 15.50
N GLY A 373 -12.86 9.02 16.04
CA GLY A 373 -12.86 9.40 17.45
C GLY A 373 -13.49 8.34 18.36
N SER A 374 -14.54 7.66 17.90
CA SER A 374 -15.13 6.53 18.64
C SER A 374 -14.55 5.18 18.22
N PHE A 375 -14.16 5.02 16.95
CA PHE A 375 -13.63 3.76 16.45
C PHE A 375 -12.28 3.39 17.07
N LEU A 376 -11.31 4.31 17.06
CA LEU A 376 -9.94 4.01 17.47
C LEU A 376 -9.82 3.59 18.95
N PRO A 377 -10.42 4.31 19.93
CA PRO A 377 -10.38 3.89 21.33
C PRO A 377 -11.07 2.53 21.56
N ASN A 378 -12.22 2.31 20.92
CA ASN A 378 -12.96 1.05 21.03
C ASN A 378 -12.18 -0.13 20.45
N MET A 379 -11.42 0.08 19.38
CA MET A 379 -10.58 -0.97 18.79
C MET A 379 -9.33 -1.24 19.62
N LEU A 380 -8.64 -0.21 20.11
CA LEU A 380 -7.43 -0.38 20.92
C LEU A 380 -7.70 -1.14 22.22
N ASN A 381 -8.91 -1.00 22.79
CA ASN A 381 -9.35 -1.76 23.96
C ASN A 381 -9.70 -3.23 23.66
N ARG A 382 -9.74 -3.66 22.40
CA ARG A 382 -10.00 -5.06 22.04
C ARG A 382 -8.70 -5.85 21.99
N ILE A 383 -8.64 -6.96 22.72
CA ILE A 383 -7.51 -7.89 22.65
C ILE A 383 -7.28 -8.42 21.23
N THR A 384 -8.34 -8.60 20.44
CA THR A 384 -8.25 -9.09 19.05
C THR A 384 -7.54 -8.10 18.13
N PHE A 385 -7.63 -6.80 18.40
CA PHE A 385 -6.98 -5.75 17.61
C PHE A 385 -5.47 -5.66 17.85
N GLN A 386 -4.96 -6.26 18.93
CA GLN A 386 -3.52 -6.30 19.19
C GLN A 386 -2.74 -7.03 18.09
N ALA A 387 -3.36 -8.01 17.44
CA ALA A 387 -2.79 -8.66 16.25
C ALA A 387 -2.67 -7.70 15.05
N ILE A 388 -3.42 -6.60 15.01
CA ILE A 388 -3.33 -5.56 13.98
C ILE A 388 -2.37 -4.46 14.40
N ASP A 389 -2.43 -3.98 15.65
CA ASP A 389 -1.47 -3.00 16.20
C ASP A 389 -0.02 -3.51 16.10
N ASN A 390 0.20 -4.78 16.45
CA ASN A 390 1.50 -5.44 16.31
C ASN A 390 1.75 -6.10 14.94
N ALA A 391 0.94 -5.82 13.92
CA ALA A 391 1.11 -6.42 12.58
C ALA A 391 2.45 -6.09 11.91
N THR A 392 3.23 -5.15 12.47
CA THR A 392 4.56 -4.81 11.98
C THR A 392 5.55 -5.99 11.96
N VAL A 393 5.34 -7.01 12.81
CA VAL A 393 6.18 -8.22 12.83
C VAL A 393 5.91 -9.14 11.62
N ALA A 394 4.81 -8.94 10.89
CA ALA A 394 4.53 -9.63 9.62
C ALA A 394 5.66 -9.43 8.60
N VAL A 395 6.22 -8.22 8.55
CA VAL A 395 7.35 -7.88 7.67
C VAL A 395 8.63 -8.60 8.11
N ASP A 396 8.80 -8.77 9.43
CA ASP A 396 9.97 -9.45 10.00
C ASP A 396 9.99 -10.95 9.63
N SER A 397 8.82 -11.57 9.42
CA SER A 397 8.70 -12.90 8.83
C SER A 397 9.40 -13.00 7.46
N PHE A 398 9.30 -11.96 6.62
CA PHE A 398 9.97 -11.97 5.31
C PHE A 398 11.49 -11.84 5.43
N PHE A 399 12.01 -11.06 6.38
CA PHE A 399 13.45 -11.01 6.64
C PHE A 399 14.00 -12.37 7.09
N LEU A 400 13.27 -13.06 7.98
CA LEU A 400 13.60 -14.44 8.37
C LEU A 400 13.66 -15.36 7.15
N LEU A 401 12.63 -15.35 6.30
CA LEU A 401 12.56 -16.18 5.10
C LEU A 401 13.69 -15.87 4.11
N SER A 402 14.03 -14.58 3.93
CA SER A 402 15.11 -14.13 3.06
C SER A 402 16.46 -14.66 3.53
N GLY A 403 16.81 -14.47 4.81
CA GLY A 403 18.05 -14.98 5.40
C GLY A 403 18.12 -16.52 5.38
N LEU A 404 17.01 -17.20 5.66
CA LEU A 404 16.93 -18.66 5.66
C LEU A 404 17.16 -19.26 4.27
N LEU A 405 16.42 -18.79 3.27
CA LEU A 405 16.55 -19.29 1.90
C LEU A 405 17.92 -18.96 1.33
N LEU A 406 18.44 -17.77 1.64
CA LEU A 406 19.79 -17.39 1.25
C LEU A 406 20.82 -18.39 1.79
N ALA A 407 20.84 -18.60 3.10
CA ALA A 407 21.81 -19.48 3.73
C ALA A 407 21.65 -20.92 3.22
N PHE A 408 20.44 -21.46 3.23
CA PHE A 408 20.15 -22.82 2.81
C PHE A 408 20.57 -23.10 1.36
N LEU A 409 20.26 -22.21 0.42
CA LEU A 409 20.62 -22.38 -0.99
C LEU A 409 22.12 -22.15 -1.22
N THR A 410 22.71 -21.12 -0.62
CA THR A 410 24.13 -20.80 -0.81
C THR A 410 25.02 -21.91 -0.29
N PHE A 411 24.73 -22.48 0.88
CA PHE A 411 25.50 -23.61 1.40
C PHE A 411 25.38 -24.87 0.54
N ARG A 412 24.22 -25.11 -0.08
CA ARG A 412 24.06 -26.22 -1.05
C ARG A 412 24.87 -25.99 -2.31
N GLU A 413 24.93 -24.78 -2.83
CA GLU A 413 25.76 -24.46 -3.98
C GLU A 413 27.26 -24.51 -3.63
N LEU A 414 27.67 -24.04 -2.45
CA LEU A 414 29.04 -24.19 -1.94
C LEU A 414 29.46 -25.66 -1.79
N ARG A 415 28.54 -26.54 -1.33
CA ARG A 415 28.80 -27.99 -1.25
C ARG A 415 28.99 -28.60 -2.64
N LYS A 416 28.27 -28.12 -3.66
CA LYS A 416 28.38 -28.60 -5.05
C LYS A 416 29.62 -28.07 -5.77
N ALA A 417 30.00 -26.83 -5.50
CA ALA A 417 31.15 -26.14 -6.11
C ALA A 417 32.48 -26.45 -5.39
N GLY A 418 32.59 -27.51 -4.58
CA GLY A 418 33.86 -27.88 -3.95
C GLY A 418 34.40 -26.95 -2.85
N GLY A 419 33.86 -25.74 -2.65
CA GLY A 419 34.31 -24.83 -1.60
C GLY A 419 33.98 -23.36 -1.83
N ILE A 420 34.55 -22.48 -1.00
CA ILE A 420 34.39 -21.02 -1.12
C ILE A 420 35.18 -20.46 -2.32
N GLU A 421 36.31 -21.08 -2.68
CA GLU A 421 37.22 -20.57 -3.72
C GLU A 421 36.63 -20.62 -5.13
N GLU A 422 35.87 -21.67 -5.43
CA GLU A 422 35.19 -21.84 -6.72
C GLU A 422 33.82 -21.12 -6.77
N PHE A 423 33.35 -20.56 -5.66
CA PHE A 423 32.07 -19.88 -5.60
C PHE A 423 32.16 -18.44 -6.13
N SER A 424 31.44 -18.16 -7.21
CA SER A 424 31.41 -16.83 -7.81
C SER A 424 30.54 -15.85 -7.01
N TRP A 425 31.17 -15.14 -6.07
CA TRP A 425 30.53 -14.04 -5.32
C TRP A 425 30.01 -12.93 -6.22
N ARG A 426 30.62 -12.70 -7.39
CA ARG A 426 30.15 -11.71 -8.37
C ARG A 426 28.78 -12.09 -8.93
N MET A 427 28.62 -13.34 -9.36
CA MET A 427 27.34 -13.84 -9.86
C MET A 427 26.29 -13.94 -8.76
N PHE A 428 26.70 -14.23 -7.53
CA PHE A 428 25.83 -14.20 -6.36
C PHE A 428 25.13 -12.84 -6.20
N TYR A 429 25.88 -11.72 -6.25
CA TYR A 429 25.29 -10.39 -6.18
C TYR A 429 24.47 -10.04 -7.43
N PHE A 430 25.00 -10.34 -8.61
CA PHE A 430 24.34 -10.04 -9.88
C PHE A 430 22.97 -10.71 -10.00
N HIS A 431 22.87 -12.02 -9.74
CA HIS A 431 21.61 -12.76 -9.84
C HIS A 431 20.52 -12.18 -8.93
N ARG A 432 20.87 -11.73 -7.73
CA ARG A 432 19.88 -11.15 -6.82
C ARG A 432 19.46 -9.75 -7.25
N PHE A 433 20.42 -8.92 -7.67
CA PHE A 433 20.14 -7.59 -8.19
C PHE A 433 19.26 -7.67 -9.45
N TRP A 434 19.64 -8.50 -10.41
CA TRP A 434 18.88 -8.71 -11.66
C TRP A 434 17.48 -9.28 -11.42
N ARG A 435 17.29 -10.08 -10.38
CA ARG A 435 15.96 -10.60 -10.03
C ARG A 435 15.02 -9.53 -9.47
N LEU A 436 15.51 -8.65 -8.61
CA LEU A 436 14.66 -7.69 -7.86
C LEU A 436 14.55 -6.34 -8.58
N THR A 437 15.64 -5.83 -9.14
CA THR A 437 15.70 -4.45 -9.61
C THR A 437 14.82 -4.17 -10.85
N PRO A 438 14.78 -5.03 -11.89
CA PRO A 438 13.98 -4.73 -13.08
C PRO A 438 12.48 -4.51 -12.82
N PRO A 439 11.73 -5.41 -12.16
CA PRO A 439 10.31 -5.18 -11.88
C PRO A 439 10.08 -3.97 -10.98
N TYR A 440 10.99 -3.70 -10.04
CA TYR A 440 10.90 -2.54 -9.16
C TYR A 440 11.06 -1.21 -9.93
N MET A 441 12.09 -1.11 -10.76
CA MET A 441 12.39 0.11 -11.52
C MET A 441 11.40 0.35 -12.66
N LEU A 442 10.96 -0.71 -13.36
CA LEU A 442 9.95 -0.60 -14.41
C LEU A 442 8.60 -0.19 -13.84
N LEU A 443 8.21 -0.73 -12.68
CA LEU A 443 7.00 -0.29 -11.98
C LEU A 443 7.10 1.20 -11.60
N MET A 444 8.22 1.62 -11.01
CA MET A 444 8.42 3.02 -10.62
C MET A 444 8.42 3.97 -11.83
N MET A 445 9.04 3.56 -12.94
CA MET A 445 9.05 4.31 -14.21
C MET A 445 7.64 4.54 -14.76
N VAL A 446 6.74 3.55 -14.63
CA VAL A 446 5.34 3.69 -15.04
C VAL A 446 4.56 4.50 -14.01
N TYR A 447 4.64 4.12 -12.74
CA TYR A 447 3.85 4.67 -11.64
C TYR A 447 4.05 6.18 -11.47
N ILE A 448 5.29 6.65 -11.27
CA ILE A 448 5.54 8.03 -10.85
C ILE A 448 5.02 9.07 -11.86
N PRO A 449 5.28 8.95 -13.17
CA PRO A 449 4.84 9.96 -14.12
C PRO A 449 3.36 9.84 -14.49
N THR A 450 2.76 8.65 -14.35
CA THR A 450 1.40 8.39 -14.87
C THR A 450 0.33 8.38 -13.77
N ILE A 451 0.69 8.19 -12.49
CA ILE A 451 -0.28 8.01 -11.42
C ILE A 451 -1.30 9.16 -11.37
N LYS A 452 -0.88 10.41 -11.59
CA LYS A 452 -1.78 11.56 -11.59
C LYS A 452 -2.90 11.52 -12.66
N TYR A 453 -2.86 10.59 -13.62
CA TYR A 453 -3.91 10.41 -14.62
C TYR A 453 -4.73 9.12 -14.44
N TRP A 454 -4.41 8.30 -13.43
CA TRP A 454 -5.09 7.00 -13.27
C TRP A 454 -6.50 7.14 -12.70
N SER A 455 -6.77 8.22 -11.97
CA SER A 455 -8.07 8.52 -11.40
C SER A 455 -8.18 10.00 -11.05
N ASP A 456 -9.34 10.37 -10.54
CA ASP A 456 -9.76 11.70 -10.14
C ASP A 456 -10.62 11.59 -8.88
N GLY A 457 -10.82 12.70 -8.17
CA GLY A 457 -11.67 12.76 -6.98
C GLY A 457 -11.30 13.87 -6.02
N PRO A 458 -12.12 14.09 -4.99
CA PRO A 458 -11.93 15.19 -4.04
C PRO A 458 -10.64 15.07 -3.22
N PHE A 459 -10.17 13.84 -3.00
CA PHE A 459 -8.92 13.57 -2.30
C PHE A 459 -7.72 13.42 -3.25
N TRP A 460 -7.93 13.36 -4.56
CA TRP A 460 -6.89 13.02 -5.51
C TRP A 460 -5.88 14.18 -5.65
N PRO A 461 -4.60 14.00 -5.27
CA PRO A 461 -3.63 15.09 -5.32
C PRO A 461 -3.41 15.58 -6.75
N LYS A 462 -3.35 16.90 -6.93
CA LYS A 462 -3.13 17.56 -8.24
C LYS A 462 -1.85 17.07 -8.92
N ASP A 463 -0.74 17.09 -8.18
CA ASP A 463 0.58 16.71 -8.66
C ASP A 463 0.90 15.23 -8.41
N GLY A 464 -0.07 14.41 -8.05
CA GLY A 464 0.17 13.02 -7.63
C GLY A 464 0.77 12.90 -6.21
N PHE A 465 0.96 11.66 -5.75
CA PHE A 465 1.24 11.38 -4.33
C PHE A 465 2.66 11.75 -3.87
N GLU A 466 3.65 11.70 -4.78
CA GLU A 466 5.08 11.66 -4.40
C GLU A 466 6.00 12.38 -5.42
N ILE A 467 5.44 13.15 -6.37
CA ILE A 467 6.19 13.65 -7.54
C ILE A 467 7.34 14.59 -7.16
N ASP A 468 7.13 15.47 -6.18
CA ASP A 468 8.15 16.44 -5.75
C ASP A 468 9.37 15.78 -5.10
N TYR A 469 9.17 14.65 -4.41
CA TYR A 469 10.26 13.91 -3.77
C TYR A 469 10.97 13.02 -4.78
N CYS A 470 10.20 12.25 -5.56
CA CYS A 470 10.74 11.24 -6.47
C CYS A 470 11.54 11.82 -7.64
N LYS A 471 11.28 13.07 -8.06
CA LYS A 471 12.02 13.73 -9.14
C LYS A 471 13.53 13.75 -8.89
N ASP A 472 13.94 13.98 -7.65
CA ASP A 472 15.35 14.13 -7.26
C ASP A 472 15.90 12.90 -6.52
N SER A 473 15.03 12.01 -6.02
CA SER A 473 15.42 10.89 -5.16
C SER A 473 15.29 9.49 -5.77
N TRP A 474 14.71 9.33 -6.98
CA TRP A 474 14.45 8.01 -7.59
C TRP A 474 15.68 7.09 -7.70
N TRP A 475 16.88 7.65 -7.92
CA TRP A 475 18.12 6.88 -8.06
C TRP A 475 18.52 6.20 -6.75
N ARG A 476 18.05 6.71 -5.60
CA ARG A 476 18.30 6.11 -4.28
C ARG A 476 17.59 4.77 -4.13
N ASN A 477 16.44 4.60 -4.80
CA ASN A 477 15.69 3.36 -4.87
C ASN A 477 16.45 2.31 -5.69
N LEU A 478 17.09 2.72 -6.79
CA LEU A 478 17.95 1.85 -7.61
C LEU A 478 19.16 1.32 -6.83
N LEU A 479 19.77 2.18 -6.00
CA LEU A 479 20.91 1.82 -5.15
C LEU A 479 20.52 1.19 -3.81
N TYR A 480 19.22 1.06 -3.52
CA TYR A 480 18.72 0.53 -2.25
C TYR A 480 19.22 1.29 -1.01
N ILE A 481 19.29 2.62 -1.08
CA ILE A 481 19.73 3.51 0.02
C ILE A 481 18.68 4.55 0.42
N ASN A 482 17.44 4.40 -0.06
CA ASN A 482 16.34 5.33 0.22
C ASN A 482 15.96 5.41 1.71
N ASN A 483 16.31 4.41 2.51
CA ASN A 483 16.13 4.38 3.97
C ASN A 483 17.29 5.01 4.78
N PHE A 484 18.35 5.48 4.12
CA PHE A 484 19.51 6.11 4.75
C PHE A 484 19.64 7.60 4.43
N VAL A 485 19.42 7.98 3.17
CA VAL A 485 19.70 9.34 2.66
C VAL A 485 18.41 10.12 2.49
N ASP A 486 18.29 11.27 3.17
CA ASP A 486 17.12 12.15 3.28
C ASP A 486 15.78 11.42 3.32
N ILE A 487 15.56 10.71 4.43
CA ILE A 487 14.36 9.90 4.68
C ILE A 487 13.05 10.67 4.50
N ASN A 488 13.06 11.98 4.73
CA ASN A 488 11.89 12.85 4.56
C ASN A 488 11.43 12.97 3.09
N LYS A 489 12.29 12.57 2.13
CA LYS A 489 12.02 12.64 0.68
C LYS A 489 12.11 11.26 0.01
N MET A 490 11.65 10.21 0.70
CA MET A 490 11.61 8.84 0.15
C MET A 490 10.62 8.74 -1.00
N CYS A 491 11.08 8.19 -2.13
CA CYS A 491 10.20 7.75 -3.20
C CYS A 491 9.66 6.35 -2.89
N MET A 492 8.38 6.10 -3.09
CA MET A 492 7.66 4.88 -2.72
C MET A 492 7.98 4.47 -1.27
N PRO A 493 7.39 5.12 -0.25
CA PRO A 493 7.78 4.96 1.15
C PRO A 493 7.83 3.51 1.61
N TRP A 494 6.92 2.64 1.14
CA TRP A 494 6.93 1.21 1.50
C TRP A 494 8.21 0.47 1.09
N SER A 495 8.96 0.95 0.09
CA SER A 495 10.16 0.32 -0.46
C SER A 495 11.36 0.24 0.50
N TRP A 496 11.29 0.88 1.68
CA TRP A 496 12.31 0.76 2.73
C TRP A 496 12.63 -0.71 3.07
N TYR A 497 11.65 -1.61 2.99
CA TYR A 497 11.86 -3.04 3.27
C TYR A 497 12.79 -3.67 2.24
N LEU A 498 12.62 -3.34 0.96
CA LEU A 498 13.47 -3.87 -0.11
C LEU A 498 14.90 -3.33 0.02
N ALA A 499 15.05 -2.08 0.46
CA ALA A 499 16.35 -1.50 0.77
C ALA A 499 17.06 -2.25 1.92
N ASN A 500 16.36 -2.46 3.04
CA ASN A 500 16.87 -3.25 4.16
C ASN A 500 17.27 -4.67 3.73
N ASP A 501 16.42 -5.35 2.94
CA ASP A 501 16.68 -6.72 2.49
C ASP A 501 17.89 -6.81 1.55
N MET A 502 18.12 -5.82 0.69
CA MET A 502 19.35 -5.74 -0.12
C MET A 502 20.58 -5.46 0.75
N GLN A 503 20.48 -4.55 1.71
CA GLN A 503 21.58 -4.21 2.62
C GLN A 503 22.01 -5.40 3.47
N PHE A 504 21.05 -6.16 4.02
CA PHE A 504 21.34 -7.38 4.77
C PHE A 504 22.04 -8.44 3.90
N PHE A 505 21.61 -8.56 2.64
CA PHE A 505 22.26 -9.46 1.70
C PHE A 505 23.68 -9.04 1.32
N VAL A 506 23.94 -7.74 1.18
CA VAL A 506 25.30 -7.23 0.94
C VAL A 506 26.24 -7.63 2.06
N VAL A 507 25.79 -7.56 3.31
CA VAL A 507 26.55 -7.94 4.52
C VAL A 507 26.60 -9.46 4.75
N SER A 508 25.63 -10.20 4.21
CA SER A 508 25.45 -11.64 4.49
C SER A 508 26.68 -12.54 4.23
N PRO A 509 27.57 -12.30 3.25
CA PRO A 509 28.73 -13.18 3.04
C PRO A 509 29.66 -13.26 4.23
N ILE A 510 29.76 -12.20 5.04
CA ILE A 510 30.57 -12.21 6.27
C ILE A 510 30.07 -13.32 7.21
N LEU A 511 28.74 -13.42 7.38
CA LEU A 511 28.10 -14.43 8.21
C LEU A 511 28.19 -15.83 7.57
N LEU A 512 27.94 -15.92 6.26
CA LEU A 512 27.94 -17.20 5.53
C LEU A 512 29.35 -17.82 5.49
N ILE A 513 30.38 -17.04 5.19
CA ILE A 513 31.77 -17.50 5.15
C ILE A 513 32.23 -17.93 6.55
N ALA A 514 31.89 -17.14 7.60
CA ALA A 514 32.22 -17.50 8.97
C ALA A 514 31.58 -18.84 9.38
N LEU A 515 30.28 -19.03 9.10
CA LEU A 515 29.55 -20.28 9.38
C LEU A 515 30.05 -21.48 8.56
N TYR A 516 30.48 -21.25 7.31
CA TYR A 516 31.04 -22.31 6.47
C TYR A 516 32.40 -22.79 6.98
N LYS A 517 33.30 -21.85 7.32
CA LYS A 517 34.65 -22.18 7.82
C LYS A 517 34.61 -22.83 9.20
N SER A 518 33.83 -22.27 10.13
CA SER A 518 33.65 -22.85 11.45
C SER A 518 32.28 -22.49 12.02
N PRO A 519 31.44 -23.47 12.40
CA PRO A 519 30.14 -23.20 13.01
C PRO A 519 30.27 -22.34 14.27
N PHE A 520 31.33 -22.55 15.05
CA PHE A 520 31.55 -21.82 16.29
C PHE A 520 31.83 -20.33 16.03
N ILE A 521 32.75 -20.03 15.10
CA ILE A 521 33.07 -18.65 14.72
C ILE A 521 31.83 -17.98 14.11
N GLY A 522 31.12 -18.66 13.23
CA GLY A 522 29.90 -18.12 12.62
C GLY A 522 28.80 -17.77 13.62
N VAL A 523 28.62 -18.59 14.67
CA VAL A 523 27.67 -18.29 15.75
C VAL A 523 28.13 -17.09 16.58
N ILE A 524 29.43 -16.97 16.89
CA ILE A 524 29.98 -15.80 17.60
C ILE A 524 29.75 -14.52 16.79
N VAL A 525 30.10 -14.52 15.50
CA VAL A 525 29.92 -13.35 14.63
C VAL A 525 28.44 -12.99 14.55
N SER A 526 27.55 -13.97 14.38
CA SER A 526 26.10 -13.76 14.40
C SER A 526 25.62 -13.14 15.72
N GLY A 527 26.15 -13.62 16.85
CA GLY A 527 25.87 -13.08 18.19
C GLY A 527 26.30 -11.62 18.33
N VAL A 528 27.48 -11.25 17.84
CA VAL A 528 27.97 -9.85 17.87
C VAL A 528 27.03 -8.92 17.10
N PHE A 529 26.64 -9.28 15.88
CA PHE A 529 25.69 -8.48 15.09
C PHE A 529 24.31 -8.39 15.76
N LEU A 530 23.84 -9.47 16.39
CA LEU A 530 22.58 -9.49 17.11
C LEU A 530 22.61 -8.58 18.34
N THR A 531 23.66 -8.66 19.15
CA THR A 531 23.85 -7.80 20.33
C THR A 531 23.97 -6.33 19.92
N ALA A 532 24.70 -6.02 18.85
CA ALA A 532 24.78 -4.66 18.32
C ALA A 532 23.39 -4.12 17.88
N THR A 533 22.58 -4.97 17.24
CA THR A 533 21.19 -4.61 16.87
C THR A 533 20.34 -4.31 18.11
N PHE A 534 20.44 -5.12 19.17
CA PHE A 534 19.68 -4.90 20.40
C PHE A 534 20.09 -3.63 21.13
N ILE A 535 21.40 -3.39 21.26
CA ILE A 535 21.93 -2.20 21.91
C ILE A 535 21.49 -0.95 21.15
N THR A 536 21.68 -0.91 19.82
CA THR A 536 21.32 0.26 19.01
C THR A 536 19.83 0.55 19.06
N SER A 537 18.97 -0.45 18.88
CA SER A 537 17.51 -0.30 19.00
C SER A 537 17.08 0.16 20.40
N GLY A 538 17.67 -0.41 21.45
CA GLY A 538 17.36 -0.06 22.84
C GLY A 538 17.77 1.37 23.19
N VAL A 539 18.95 1.80 22.76
CA VAL A 539 19.44 3.18 22.96
C VAL A 539 18.55 4.18 22.23
N ILE A 540 18.24 3.95 20.95
CA ILE A 540 17.38 4.84 20.16
C ILE A 540 15.98 4.93 20.78
N ALA A 541 15.41 3.80 21.21
CA ALA A 541 14.11 3.78 21.86
C ALA A 541 14.11 4.55 23.19
N SER A 542 15.16 4.38 24.00
CA SER A 542 15.27 5.05 25.30
C SER A 542 15.53 6.55 25.18
N VAL A 543 16.37 6.99 24.24
CA VAL A 543 16.72 8.41 24.06
C VAL A 543 15.52 9.20 23.54
N ASN A 544 14.76 8.62 22.61
CA ASN A 544 13.61 9.30 21.99
C ASN A 544 12.28 9.02 22.70
N ASN A 545 12.28 8.37 23.87
CA ASN A 545 11.08 8.00 24.63
C ASN A 545 10.00 7.30 23.78
N LEU A 546 10.41 6.39 22.90
CA LEU A 546 9.50 5.71 21.99
C LEU A 546 8.60 4.72 22.74
N LYS A 547 7.31 4.71 22.39
CA LYS A 547 6.34 3.74 22.90
C LYS A 547 6.42 2.43 22.11
N ALA A 548 5.90 1.32 22.63
CA ALA A 548 5.91 0.06 21.88
C ALA A 548 4.72 -0.06 20.90
N ASN A 549 3.54 0.44 21.29
CA ASN A 549 2.34 0.40 20.47
C ASN A 549 2.44 1.38 19.30
N VAL A 550 2.09 0.92 18.09
CA VAL A 550 2.21 1.73 16.85
C VAL A 550 1.18 2.86 16.88
N PHE A 551 -0.05 2.56 17.26
CA PHE A 551 -1.12 3.57 17.35
C PHE A 551 -1.00 4.52 18.56
N ALA A 552 -0.08 4.27 19.50
CA ALA A 552 0.17 5.16 20.64
C ALA A 552 1.31 6.16 20.40
N GLN A 553 2.03 6.04 19.28
CA GLN A 553 3.13 6.94 18.92
C GLN A 553 2.63 8.35 18.68
N THR A 554 3.42 9.33 19.09
CA THR A 554 3.20 10.74 18.78
C THR A 554 4.26 11.18 17.77
N GLY A 555 3.85 11.51 16.55
CA GLY A 555 4.74 11.94 15.47
C GLY A 555 5.40 10.79 14.69
N ASN A 556 6.29 11.14 13.76
CA ASN A 556 6.93 10.20 12.83
C ASN A 556 8.28 9.65 13.32
N ASP A 557 8.73 10.02 14.52
CA ASP A 557 10.07 9.68 15.04
C ASP A 557 10.28 8.18 15.16
N TRP A 558 9.29 7.42 15.65
CA TRP A 558 9.39 5.97 15.70
C TRP A 558 9.62 5.37 14.30
N TYR A 559 8.89 5.87 13.31
CA TYR A 559 9.00 5.39 11.93
C TYR A 559 10.39 5.70 11.34
N MET A 560 10.83 6.95 11.47
CA MET A 560 12.07 7.45 10.87
C MET A 560 13.34 7.02 11.60
N GLN A 561 13.31 6.94 12.93
CA GLN A 561 14.51 6.68 13.76
C GLN A 561 14.72 5.21 14.07
N LEU A 562 13.67 4.39 14.10
CA LEU A 562 13.76 2.98 14.53
C LEU A 562 13.19 2.03 13.48
N TYR A 563 11.98 2.29 12.97
CA TYR A 563 11.23 1.31 12.18
C TYR A 563 11.89 0.97 10.85
N ILE A 564 12.34 1.97 10.07
CA ILE A 564 12.90 1.75 8.73
C ILE A 564 14.41 1.50 8.73
N ARG A 565 15.08 1.69 9.87
CA ARG A 565 16.55 1.62 9.97
C ARG A 565 17.05 0.16 9.89
N PRO A 566 18.04 -0.14 9.03
CA PRO A 566 18.50 -1.51 8.83
C PRO A 566 19.20 -2.08 10.06
N TYR A 567 20.06 -1.29 10.71
CA TYR A 567 20.82 -1.73 11.89
C TYR A 567 19.93 -2.01 13.11
N CYS A 568 18.69 -1.52 13.13
CA CYS A 568 17.69 -1.84 14.17
C CYS A 568 16.88 -3.12 13.85
N ARG A 569 17.04 -3.67 12.64
CA ARG A 569 16.16 -4.71 12.07
C ARG A 569 16.88 -5.96 11.58
N MET A 570 18.18 -6.05 11.75
CA MET A 570 18.97 -7.17 11.23
C MET A 570 18.72 -8.50 11.98
N GLY A 571 18.22 -8.46 13.22
CA GLY A 571 17.99 -9.64 14.07
C GLY A 571 17.18 -10.77 13.42
N PRO A 572 15.95 -10.52 12.93
CA PRO A 572 15.15 -11.46 12.12
C PRO A 572 15.93 -12.17 11.01
N TYR A 573 16.76 -11.44 10.28
CA TYR A 573 17.54 -11.95 9.15
C TYR A 573 18.64 -12.91 9.61
N ILE A 574 19.32 -12.58 10.71
CA ILE A 574 20.36 -13.43 11.32
C ILE A 574 19.77 -14.75 11.83
N VAL A 575 18.60 -14.70 12.49
CA VAL A 575 17.86 -15.91 12.89
C VAL A 575 17.56 -16.77 11.67
N GLY A 576 17.21 -16.14 10.55
CA GLY A 576 17.01 -16.83 9.27
C GLY A 576 18.26 -17.56 8.80
N ILE A 577 19.40 -16.86 8.74
CA ILE A 577 20.69 -17.44 8.33
C ILE A 577 21.06 -18.65 9.19
N LEU A 578 20.97 -18.51 10.52
CA LEU A 578 21.28 -19.60 11.45
C LEU A 578 20.35 -20.80 11.24
N THR A 579 19.05 -20.56 11.06
CA THR A 579 18.07 -21.62 10.77
C THR A 579 18.36 -22.32 9.44
N GLY A 580 18.70 -21.55 8.40
CA GLY A 580 19.07 -22.10 7.09
C GLY A 580 20.34 -22.95 7.13
N TYR A 581 21.34 -22.54 7.93
CA TYR A 581 22.54 -23.34 8.18
C TYR A 581 22.24 -24.66 8.90
N ILE A 582 21.40 -24.63 9.94
CA ILE A 582 20.98 -25.83 10.68
C ILE A 582 20.26 -26.80 9.74
N LEU A 583 19.32 -26.31 8.92
CA LEU A 583 18.60 -27.13 7.94
C LEU A 583 19.53 -27.73 6.87
N PHE A 584 20.52 -26.97 6.41
CA PHE A 584 21.54 -27.47 5.48
C PHE A 584 22.40 -28.57 6.09
N LYS A 585 22.88 -28.38 7.33
CA LYS A 585 23.77 -29.35 8.00
C LYS A 585 23.04 -30.65 8.35
N THR A 586 21.74 -30.56 8.61
CA THR A 586 20.90 -31.72 8.95
C THR A 586 20.25 -32.36 7.72
N ASP A 587 20.48 -31.84 6.51
CA ASP A 587 19.80 -32.24 5.26
C ASP A 587 18.27 -32.36 5.44
N CYS A 588 17.68 -31.49 6.27
CA CYS A 588 16.27 -31.51 6.67
C CYS A 588 15.81 -32.85 7.28
N LYS A 589 16.70 -33.66 7.86
CA LYS A 589 16.40 -34.97 8.46
C LYS A 589 16.81 -34.97 9.93
N VAL A 590 15.86 -34.66 10.82
CA VAL A 590 16.06 -34.72 12.27
C VAL A 590 14.87 -35.43 12.91
N LYS A 591 15.13 -36.51 13.65
CA LYS A 591 14.11 -37.18 14.46
C LYS A 591 14.13 -36.58 15.86
N LEU A 592 13.09 -35.82 16.21
CA LEU A 592 12.91 -35.26 17.54
C LEU A 592 12.11 -36.21 18.43
N SER A 593 12.39 -36.23 19.73
CA SER A 593 11.49 -36.89 20.69
C SER A 593 10.16 -36.14 20.74
N ARG A 594 9.05 -36.84 20.99
CA ARG A 594 7.71 -36.22 21.05
C ARG A 594 7.65 -35.11 22.10
N ILE A 595 8.34 -35.30 23.23
CA ILE A 595 8.42 -34.32 24.32
C ILE A 595 9.18 -33.07 23.87
N LEU A 596 10.35 -33.22 23.25
CA LEU A 596 11.14 -32.07 22.80
C LEU A 596 10.40 -31.27 21.72
N ASN A 597 9.71 -31.96 20.79
CA ASN A 597 8.89 -31.28 19.80
C ASN A 597 7.73 -30.51 20.46
N LEU A 598 7.04 -31.11 21.42
CA LEU A 598 5.96 -30.45 22.17
C LEU A 598 6.45 -29.23 22.95
N VAL A 599 7.56 -29.35 23.68
CA VAL A 599 8.17 -28.23 24.42
C VAL A 599 8.54 -27.10 23.48
N GLY A 600 9.16 -27.40 22.33
CA GLY A 600 9.47 -26.38 21.34
C GLY A 600 8.23 -25.67 20.78
N TRP A 601 7.13 -26.41 20.53
CA TRP A 601 5.86 -25.82 20.12
C TRP A 601 5.24 -24.92 21.20
N LEU A 602 5.27 -25.34 22.47
CA LEU A 602 4.78 -24.53 23.59
C LEU A 602 5.59 -23.24 23.76
N ILE A 603 6.92 -23.33 23.69
CA ILE A 603 7.81 -22.16 23.78
C ILE A 603 7.57 -21.23 22.59
N ALA A 604 7.57 -21.75 21.36
CA ALA A 604 7.35 -20.93 20.17
C ALA A 604 5.98 -20.22 20.21
N THR A 605 4.93 -20.94 20.61
CA THR A 605 3.58 -20.37 20.74
C THR A 605 3.53 -19.33 21.85
N GLY A 606 4.12 -19.62 23.01
CA GLY A 606 4.19 -18.67 24.13
C GLY A 606 4.92 -17.39 23.77
N VAL A 607 6.06 -17.48 23.07
CA VAL A 607 6.81 -16.32 22.57
C VAL A 607 6.01 -15.54 21.54
N ALA A 608 5.38 -16.22 20.57
CA ALA A 608 4.55 -15.55 19.56
C ALA A 608 3.37 -14.80 20.19
N LEU A 609 2.66 -15.43 21.14
CA LEU A 609 1.56 -14.80 21.87
C LEU A 609 2.03 -13.63 22.72
N ALA A 610 3.18 -13.75 23.40
CA ALA A 610 3.76 -12.67 24.20
C ALA A 610 4.15 -11.47 23.33
N VAL A 611 4.68 -11.69 22.12
CA VAL A 611 4.98 -10.60 21.19
C VAL A 611 3.69 -9.93 20.71
N LEU A 612 2.67 -10.69 20.30
CA LEU A 612 1.46 -10.11 19.71
C LEU A 612 0.52 -9.46 20.72
N TYR A 613 0.31 -10.12 21.87
CA TYR A 613 -0.71 -9.73 22.85
C TYR A 613 -0.11 -9.20 24.16
N GLY A 614 1.21 -9.29 24.36
CA GLY A 614 1.85 -8.85 25.60
C GLY A 614 1.82 -7.35 25.86
N LEU A 615 1.45 -6.55 24.85
CA LEU A 615 1.26 -5.10 24.97
C LEU A 615 -0.18 -4.70 25.31
N TYR A 616 -1.10 -5.67 25.42
CA TYR A 616 -2.48 -5.40 25.76
C TYR A 616 -2.60 -4.83 27.17
N ASN A 617 -3.16 -3.63 27.29
CA ASN A 617 -3.47 -3.00 28.57
C ASN A 617 -4.94 -2.53 28.58
N PRO A 618 -5.86 -3.28 29.19
CA PRO A 618 -7.30 -3.01 29.11
C PRO A 618 -7.74 -1.71 29.79
N ASN A 619 -6.98 -1.19 30.75
CA ASN A 619 -7.42 -0.05 31.57
C ASN A 619 -6.56 1.21 31.38
N ASN A 620 -5.48 1.16 30.61
CA ASN A 620 -4.46 2.23 30.51
C ASN A 620 -3.92 2.74 31.88
N GLU A 621 -4.16 2.02 32.98
CA GLU A 621 -3.85 2.42 34.36
C GLU A 621 -2.34 2.51 34.63
N HIS A 622 -1.55 1.77 33.84
CA HIS A 622 -0.10 1.76 33.94
C HIS A 622 0.52 2.02 32.57
N THR A 623 1.02 3.24 32.37
CA THR A 623 1.85 3.55 31.21
C THR A 623 3.12 2.71 31.30
N MET A 624 3.41 1.95 30.24
CA MET A 624 4.59 1.10 30.22
C MET A 624 5.85 1.96 30.38
N SER A 625 6.70 1.62 31.34
CA SER A 625 7.94 2.36 31.56
C SER A 625 8.81 2.38 30.29
N THR A 626 9.53 3.48 30.07
CA THR A 626 10.42 3.66 28.90
C THR A 626 11.42 2.51 28.76
N ARG A 627 11.88 1.94 29.88
CA ARG A 627 12.82 0.80 29.90
C ARG A 627 12.19 -0.47 29.35
N VAL A 628 10.96 -0.79 29.75
CA VAL A 628 10.24 -1.97 29.23
C VAL A 628 9.87 -1.77 27.77
N SER A 629 9.47 -0.55 27.37
CA SER A 629 9.25 -0.19 25.97
C SER A 629 10.49 -0.40 25.12
N ALA A 630 11.64 0.09 25.56
CA ALA A 630 12.91 -0.07 24.86
C ALA A 630 13.36 -1.54 24.77
N LEU A 631 13.15 -2.33 25.83
CA LEU A 631 13.43 -3.76 25.82
C LEU A 631 12.53 -4.50 24.81
N TYR A 632 11.23 -4.18 24.80
CA TYR A 632 10.30 -4.76 23.83
C TYR A 632 10.69 -4.40 22.39
N LEU A 633 10.88 -3.11 22.10
CA LEU A 633 11.23 -2.62 20.76
C LEU A 633 12.55 -3.19 20.22
N SER A 634 13.51 -3.49 21.10
CA SER A 634 14.81 -4.07 20.72
C SER A 634 14.76 -5.59 20.51
N THR A 635 13.92 -6.32 21.23
CA THR A 635 13.96 -7.80 21.25
C THR A 635 12.78 -8.49 20.56
N ALA A 636 11.59 -7.90 20.58
CA ALA A 636 10.34 -8.57 20.18
C ALA A 636 10.35 -9.06 18.74
N ARG A 637 10.93 -8.29 17.81
CA ARG A 637 11.05 -8.67 16.38
C ARG A 637 11.88 -9.94 16.20
N THR A 638 12.99 -10.04 16.92
CA THR A 638 13.85 -11.24 16.86
C THR A 638 13.16 -12.42 17.53
N ALA A 639 12.48 -12.19 18.67
CA ALA A 639 11.72 -13.22 19.37
C ALA A 639 10.61 -13.83 18.50
N TRP A 640 9.86 -12.99 17.77
CA TRP A 640 8.88 -13.43 16.77
C TRP A 640 9.52 -14.34 15.71
N CYS A 641 10.66 -13.94 15.16
CA CYS A 641 11.35 -14.72 14.15
C CYS A 641 11.97 -16.01 14.70
N MET A 642 12.35 -16.07 15.98
CA MET A 642 12.77 -17.32 16.63
C MET A 642 11.60 -18.31 16.75
N ALA A 643 10.41 -17.82 17.12
CA ALA A 643 9.20 -18.63 17.15
C ALA A 643 8.85 -19.17 15.74
N LEU A 644 8.87 -18.32 14.72
CA LEU A 644 8.66 -18.74 13.33
C LEU A 644 9.76 -19.65 12.79
N ALA A 645 11.01 -19.45 13.19
CA ALA A 645 12.12 -20.32 12.81
C ALA A 645 11.89 -21.75 13.32
N TRP A 646 11.36 -21.91 14.54
CA TRP A 646 10.95 -23.21 15.05
C TRP A 646 9.85 -23.85 14.19
N VAL A 647 8.83 -23.08 13.80
CA VAL A 647 7.76 -23.57 12.90
C VAL A 647 8.36 -24.09 11.59
N ILE A 648 9.25 -23.32 10.96
CA ILE A 648 9.90 -23.70 9.70
C ILE A 648 10.77 -24.94 9.90
N PHE A 649 11.57 -24.98 10.97
CA PHE A 649 12.44 -26.10 11.28
C PHE A 649 11.65 -27.39 11.52
N SER A 650 10.57 -27.33 12.30
CA SER A 650 9.70 -28.47 12.59
C SER A 650 8.99 -28.96 11.31
N CYS A 651 8.47 -28.05 10.47
CA CYS A 651 7.86 -28.42 9.19
C CYS A 651 8.87 -29.05 8.23
N ALA A 652 10.06 -28.44 8.07
CA ALA A 652 11.09 -28.91 7.15
C ALA A 652 11.68 -30.28 7.54
N THR A 653 11.76 -30.59 8.85
CA THR A 653 12.28 -31.86 9.36
C THR A 653 11.25 -32.99 9.44
N GLY A 654 10.00 -32.72 9.04
CA GLY A 654 8.90 -33.70 9.11
C GLY A 654 8.22 -33.82 10.48
N ASN A 655 8.58 -32.96 11.45
CA ASN A 655 8.04 -32.96 12.81
C ASN A 655 6.84 -31.99 13.00
N GLY A 656 6.45 -31.26 11.96
CA GLY A 656 5.44 -30.20 12.01
C GLY A 656 3.97 -30.67 12.01
N GLY A 657 3.70 -31.96 11.80
CA GLY A 657 2.35 -32.53 11.85
C GLY A 657 1.33 -31.77 10.99
N PHE A 658 0.19 -31.41 11.58
CA PHE A 658 -0.90 -30.68 10.91
C PHE A 658 -0.47 -29.32 10.34
N ILE A 659 0.41 -28.59 11.06
CA ILE A 659 0.85 -27.25 10.63
C ILE A 659 1.64 -27.34 9.33
N ASN A 660 2.44 -28.40 9.15
CA ASN A 660 3.12 -28.63 7.89
C ASN A 660 2.10 -28.86 6.76
N THR A 661 1.05 -29.65 6.97
CA THR A 661 -0.01 -29.86 5.97
C THR A 661 -0.70 -28.56 5.57
N LEU A 662 -1.02 -27.71 6.56
CA LEU A 662 -1.65 -26.41 6.31
C LEU A 662 -0.72 -25.47 5.51
N LEU A 663 0.53 -25.31 5.95
CA LEU A 663 1.48 -24.37 5.33
C LEU A 663 2.03 -24.85 3.99
N SER A 664 2.05 -26.16 3.75
CA SER A 664 2.50 -26.75 2.49
C SER A 664 1.39 -26.90 1.44
N TRP A 665 0.21 -26.33 1.69
CA TRP A 665 -0.91 -26.41 0.76
C TRP A 665 -0.54 -25.88 -0.63
N ASN A 666 -0.85 -26.67 -1.66
CA ASN A 666 -0.47 -26.40 -3.05
C ASN A 666 -1.01 -25.06 -3.59
N ALA A 667 -2.12 -24.56 -3.06
CA ALA A 667 -2.67 -23.25 -3.44
C ALA A 667 -1.75 -22.08 -3.06
N TYR A 668 -0.91 -22.23 -2.03
CA TYR A 668 0.07 -21.21 -1.65
C TYR A 668 1.26 -21.13 -2.61
N VAL A 669 1.49 -22.13 -3.46
CA VAL A 669 2.63 -22.12 -4.40
C VAL A 669 2.53 -20.95 -5.40
N PRO A 670 1.44 -20.80 -6.20
CA PRO A 670 1.32 -19.67 -7.12
C PRO A 670 1.27 -18.32 -6.40
N LEU A 671 0.53 -18.23 -5.29
CA LEU A 671 0.44 -17.00 -4.48
C LEU A 671 1.81 -16.61 -3.88
N GLY A 672 2.59 -17.60 -3.46
CA GLY A 672 3.93 -17.43 -2.91
C GLY A 672 4.95 -16.96 -3.94
N ARG A 673 4.76 -17.28 -5.22
CA ARG A 673 5.55 -16.76 -6.35
C ARG A 673 5.21 -15.30 -6.63
N LEU A 674 3.92 -14.95 -6.58
CA LEU A 674 3.43 -13.59 -6.83
C LEU A 674 3.67 -12.60 -5.69
N THR A 675 4.04 -13.09 -4.50
CA THR A 675 4.10 -12.24 -3.30
C THR A 675 5.05 -11.04 -3.44
N TYR A 676 6.15 -11.18 -4.19
CA TYR A 676 7.07 -10.07 -4.41
C TYR A 676 6.42 -8.93 -5.22
N CYS A 677 5.78 -9.26 -6.35
CA CYS A 677 5.01 -8.29 -7.12
C CYS A 677 3.81 -7.74 -6.32
N ALA A 678 3.14 -8.57 -5.52
CA ALA A 678 2.03 -8.14 -4.66
C ALA A 678 2.50 -7.09 -3.65
N TYR A 679 3.65 -7.30 -3.02
CA TYR A 679 4.26 -6.34 -2.11
C TYR A 679 4.61 -4.99 -2.77
N LEU A 680 5.04 -5.01 -4.04
CA LEU A 680 5.38 -3.76 -4.74
C LEU A 680 4.13 -2.93 -5.08
N ILE A 681 3.04 -3.59 -5.48
CA ILE A 681 1.86 -2.93 -6.07
C ILE A 681 0.70 -2.71 -5.10
N HIS A 682 0.62 -3.43 -3.97
CA HIS A 682 -0.53 -3.31 -3.04
C HIS A 682 -0.76 -1.89 -2.52
N PRO A 683 0.25 -1.05 -2.20
CA PRO A 683 -0.01 0.31 -1.72
C PRO A 683 -0.53 1.19 -2.85
N ILE A 684 -0.08 0.95 -4.08
CA ILE A 684 -0.57 1.68 -5.27
C ILE A 684 -2.05 1.36 -5.48
N VAL A 685 -2.44 0.09 -5.40
CA VAL A 685 -3.86 -0.34 -5.51
C VAL A 685 -4.71 0.29 -4.40
N MET A 686 -4.21 0.31 -3.18
CA MET A 686 -4.90 0.96 -2.05
C MET A 686 -5.02 2.47 -2.25
N TYR A 687 -3.96 3.14 -2.72
CA TYR A 687 -3.99 4.58 -3.00
C TYR A 687 -5.01 4.92 -4.09
N LEU A 688 -5.08 4.10 -5.15
CA LEU A 688 -6.12 4.27 -6.17
C LEU A 688 -7.53 4.24 -5.56
N TYR A 689 -7.79 3.32 -4.63
CA TYR A 689 -9.08 3.23 -3.95
C TYR A 689 -9.34 4.42 -3.03
N TYR A 690 -8.46 4.67 -2.04
CA TYR A 690 -8.71 5.67 -1.01
C TYR A 690 -8.76 7.10 -1.54
N TYR A 691 -7.90 7.45 -2.49
CA TYR A 691 -7.85 8.81 -3.02
C TYR A 691 -8.88 9.09 -4.12
N SER A 692 -9.47 8.05 -4.73
CA SER A 692 -10.61 8.21 -5.65
C SER A 692 -11.97 8.30 -4.93
N LEU A 693 -12.00 8.08 -3.61
CA LEU A 693 -13.22 8.15 -2.80
C LEU A 693 -13.91 9.49 -3.01
N ARG A 694 -15.22 9.45 -3.29
CA ARG A 694 -16.09 10.64 -3.35
C ARG A 694 -16.54 11.09 -1.96
N THR A 695 -16.62 10.16 -1.02
CA THR A 695 -17.07 10.39 0.35
C THR A 695 -16.21 9.63 1.35
N THR A 696 -16.16 10.10 2.59
CA THR A 696 -15.53 9.39 3.69
C THR A 696 -16.20 8.05 3.97
N ILE A 697 -15.44 7.09 4.47
CA ILE A 697 -15.92 5.76 4.84
C ILE A 697 -16.16 5.66 6.36
N VAL A 698 -17.09 4.79 6.75
CA VAL A 698 -17.31 4.45 8.16
C VAL A 698 -16.60 3.15 8.47
N PHE A 699 -15.73 3.17 9.48
CA PHE A 699 -15.03 1.99 9.96
C PHE A 699 -15.88 1.19 10.94
N ASN A 700 -16.11 -0.07 10.58
CA ASN A 700 -16.66 -1.13 11.42
C ASN A 700 -16.09 -2.47 10.92
N ASP A 701 -16.22 -3.52 11.74
CA ASP A 701 -15.59 -4.82 11.46
C ASP A 701 -16.01 -5.41 10.10
N LEU A 702 -17.29 -5.21 9.71
CA LEU A 702 -17.83 -5.71 8.45
C LEU A 702 -17.26 -4.95 7.24
N ASN A 703 -17.31 -3.62 7.26
CA ASN A 703 -16.78 -2.78 6.19
C ASN A 703 -15.29 -3.03 5.98
N ILE A 704 -14.52 -3.13 7.07
CA ILE A 704 -13.08 -3.39 6.97
C ILE A 704 -12.81 -4.79 6.43
N SER A 705 -13.63 -5.79 6.77
CA SER A 705 -13.53 -7.13 6.18
C SER A 705 -13.76 -7.12 4.67
N TYR A 706 -14.78 -6.39 4.19
CA TYR A 706 -15.02 -6.21 2.75
C TYR A 706 -13.85 -5.49 2.07
N LEU A 707 -13.34 -4.42 2.68
CA LEU A 707 -12.19 -3.67 2.14
C LEU A 707 -10.93 -4.53 2.08
N PHE A 708 -10.66 -5.31 3.14
CA PHE A 708 -9.51 -6.20 3.19
C PHE A 708 -9.55 -7.26 2.07
N VAL A 709 -10.68 -7.95 1.90
CA VAL A 709 -10.83 -8.97 0.84
C VAL A 709 -10.69 -8.31 -0.53
N SER A 710 -11.27 -7.12 -0.73
CA SER A 710 -11.16 -6.38 -1.98
C SER A 710 -9.71 -6.02 -2.29
N HIS A 711 -9.00 -5.40 -1.34
CA HIS A 711 -7.58 -5.07 -1.51
C HIS A 711 -6.73 -6.30 -1.78
N LEU A 712 -7.02 -7.43 -1.12
CA LEU A 712 -6.30 -8.68 -1.32
C LEU A 712 -6.46 -9.18 -2.77
N VAL A 713 -7.69 -9.26 -3.26
CA VAL A 713 -8.00 -9.75 -4.61
C VAL A 713 -7.40 -8.83 -5.67
N PHE A 714 -7.61 -7.52 -5.55
CA PHE A 714 -7.09 -6.55 -6.53
C PHE A 714 -5.56 -6.47 -6.51
N ALA A 715 -4.92 -6.54 -5.33
CA ALA A 715 -3.46 -6.54 -5.24
C ALA A 715 -2.84 -7.78 -5.90
N TYR A 716 -3.40 -8.98 -5.68
CA TYR A 716 -2.88 -10.20 -6.31
C TYR A 716 -3.20 -10.29 -7.81
N ALA A 717 -4.34 -9.75 -8.25
CA ALA A 717 -4.66 -9.61 -9.67
C ALA A 717 -3.66 -8.67 -10.37
N ALA A 718 -3.39 -7.50 -9.79
CA ALA A 718 -2.40 -6.55 -10.29
C ALA A 718 -0.98 -7.14 -10.24
N ALA A 719 -0.64 -7.89 -9.19
CA ALA A 719 0.65 -8.58 -9.06
C ALA A 719 0.87 -9.63 -10.15
N PHE A 720 -0.18 -10.37 -10.51
CA PHE A 720 -0.12 -11.35 -11.59
C PHE A 720 0.21 -10.68 -12.93
N ILE A 721 -0.46 -9.57 -13.23
CA ILE A 721 -0.17 -8.76 -14.44
C ILE A 721 1.27 -8.24 -14.38
N LEU A 722 1.70 -7.66 -13.25
CA LEU A 722 3.05 -7.13 -13.07
C LEU A 722 4.13 -8.20 -13.27
N SER A 723 3.92 -9.40 -12.72
CA SER A 723 4.87 -10.52 -12.85
C SER A 723 4.96 -11.04 -14.29
N LEU A 724 3.86 -11.01 -15.05
CA LEU A 724 3.86 -11.40 -16.47
C LEU A 724 4.55 -10.38 -17.37
N VAL A 725 4.37 -9.08 -17.10
CA VAL A 725 4.89 -8.00 -17.95
C VAL A 725 6.35 -7.70 -17.64
N PHE A 726 6.77 -7.71 -16.37
CA PHE A 726 8.12 -7.29 -15.98
C PHE A 726 8.97 -8.42 -15.38
N GLU A 727 8.52 -9.14 -14.37
CA GLU A 727 9.37 -10.11 -13.64
C GLU A 727 9.78 -11.31 -14.51
N SER A 728 8.78 -12.00 -15.09
CA SER A 728 9.00 -13.24 -15.83
C SER A 728 9.84 -13.05 -17.10
N PRO A 729 9.62 -12.00 -17.92
CA PRO A 729 10.45 -11.76 -19.09
C PRO A 729 11.90 -11.43 -18.74
N MET A 730 12.14 -10.66 -17.66
CA MET A 730 13.49 -10.30 -17.23
C MET A 730 14.27 -11.52 -16.70
N MET A 731 13.60 -12.41 -15.97
CA MET A 731 14.17 -13.72 -15.60
C MET A 731 14.42 -14.64 -16.81
N GLY A 732 13.56 -14.55 -17.82
CA GLY A 732 13.75 -15.28 -19.08
C GLY A 732 14.98 -14.77 -19.85
N LEU A 733 15.14 -13.46 -19.93
CA LEU A 733 16.24 -12.79 -20.61
C LEU A 733 17.59 -13.12 -19.98
N GLU A 734 17.67 -13.14 -18.65
CA GLU A 734 18.86 -13.58 -17.91
C GLU A 734 19.32 -14.98 -18.34
N LYS A 735 18.37 -15.93 -18.41
CA LYS A 735 18.66 -17.31 -18.80
C LYS A 735 19.13 -17.43 -20.24
N VAL A 736 18.72 -16.53 -21.13
CA VAL A 736 19.16 -16.51 -22.53
C VAL A 736 20.56 -15.92 -22.63
N LEU A 737 20.81 -14.80 -21.96
CA LEU A 737 22.09 -14.09 -22.02
C LEU A 737 23.24 -14.87 -21.35
N PHE A 738 22.98 -15.52 -20.21
CA PHE A 738 24.03 -16.16 -19.39
C PHE A 738 24.07 -17.69 -19.49
N LYS A 739 23.33 -18.32 -20.43
CA LYS A 739 23.35 -19.78 -20.64
C LYS A 739 24.70 -20.33 -21.15
N ARG A 740 25.67 -19.47 -21.46
CA ARG A 740 26.87 -19.84 -22.23
C ARG A 740 28.04 -20.41 -21.41
N ASP A 741 28.03 -20.30 -20.07
CA ASP A 741 29.22 -20.66 -19.25
C ASP A 741 29.13 -22.00 -18.50
N ARG A 742 28.25 -22.93 -18.91
CA ARG A 742 28.22 -24.31 -18.35
C ARG A 742 28.77 -25.38 -19.31
N ARG A 743 29.55 -24.96 -20.30
CA ARG A 743 30.38 -25.81 -21.16
C ARG A 743 31.81 -25.25 -21.16
N SER A 744 32.52 -25.44 -20.06
CA SER A 744 33.98 -25.50 -20.03
C SER A 744 34.38 -26.54 -19.01
#